data_AF-A0A0U5FX38-F1
#
_entry.id   AF-A0A0U5FX38-F1
#
_cell.length_a   1.000
_cell.length_b   1.000
_cell.length_c   1.000
_cell.angle_alpha   90.00
_cell.angle_beta   90.00
_cell.angle_gamma   90.00
#
_symmetry.space_group_name_H-M   'P 1'
#
loop_
_entity.id
_entity.type
_entity.pdbx_description
1 polymer ?
#
loop_
_entity_poly.entity_id
_entity_poly.type
_entity_poly.pdbx_seq_one_letter_code
_entity_poly.pdbx_strand_id
1 'polypeptide(L)'
;MPPLRGFSNNTFETRSDLVRAAVALVSALDPHKSRDKARIKISVTTAAGFDETAAQLEGFARPLWVVPFLLNEPLGGTLGGTVGLESWITGLIVGTDPESSECWGDLSNFDQRMVEMESIACALLARPDSIIGNLNNRAKTNLANWLRQINHNKMPQNNWLWFRVFVNLALVKVLNVPREELQGQINEDLKILDSFQLGEGWSSDGLWGDERKQADYYSGSFAIQFAQLLYIRFASDEDETRTEMYRQSARQFGASYWRYFDKDGAAIPFGRSMTYRFAFAAFWSALACAGIELPAPLDNVGVAKGLLLRHLRWWSKHPDIFNADGTLNIGFTYPNMYLSENYNSPQSVYWCLKSFIVLMLPEDHEFWKAEELPHPSSLPSVQVVWPPRQILCNTHEHHFLLSSGQMTRKSHKAREAKYGKFAYSSAFGFSVPCGPLLEQMAPDSTLSVSHDGGETWKVRSEPGNERILSIKTSDSLRTTSALASEWRPWKYLDVTITSVLVPLMEVFPGWHVRVHRVQLNGFDQSSLADNTLELVDSGFALDAETAEGAFIPNTELLVGTEHGCCVDGTSCLLRSRAGTAGIVDLTPQTEISTSQQANVKSKAFMLRADPNTNLIVSRTFIPSVRHDVPPVGLDGSTRAGQATSGRELWLATGVFAVAGAASVDRQTVLDLWRNRPNLKVRLVDDDLEITVL
;
A
#
# COMPACT_ATOMS: atom_id res chain seq x y z
N MET A 1 -4.57 -15.57 17.43
CA MET A 1 -3.23 -15.55 18.07
C MET A 1 -3.31 -14.76 19.38
N PRO A 2 -2.46 -15.00 20.40
CA PRO A 2 -2.55 -14.23 21.64
C PRO A 2 -2.21 -12.74 21.37
N PRO A 3 -2.96 -11.78 21.94
CA PRO A 3 -2.63 -10.36 21.84
C PRO A 3 -1.30 -10.06 22.52
N LEU A 4 -0.50 -9.14 21.97
CA LEU A 4 0.75 -8.71 22.59
C LEU A 4 0.47 -7.69 23.70
N ARG A 5 0.67 -8.10 24.96
CA ARG A 5 0.53 -7.20 26.12
C ARG A 5 1.49 -6.01 26.01
N GLY A 6 1.00 -4.81 26.28
CA GLY A 6 1.73 -3.56 26.12
C GLY A 6 1.53 -2.90 24.75
N PHE A 7 1.10 -3.65 23.73
CA PHE A 7 0.73 -3.13 22.41
C PHE A 7 -0.79 -3.24 22.15
N SER A 8 -1.35 -4.45 22.20
CA SER A 8 -2.77 -4.70 21.85
C SER A 8 -3.76 -4.10 22.86
N ASN A 9 -3.37 -3.98 24.13
CA ASN A 9 -4.18 -3.36 25.17
C ASN A 9 -3.77 -1.90 25.45
N ASN A 10 -3.11 -1.26 24.49
CA ASN A 10 -2.55 0.08 24.63
C ASN A 10 -3.52 1.14 24.08
N THR A 11 -3.72 2.22 24.84
CA THR A 11 -4.57 3.35 24.46
C THR A 11 -3.90 4.27 23.44
N PHE A 12 -2.57 4.32 23.37
CA PHE A 12 -1.80 5.23 22.50
C PHE A 12 -2.25 6.69 22.61
N GLU A 13 -2.24 7.26 23.81
CA GLU A 13 -2.61 8.66 24.07
C GLU A 13 -1.38 9.52 24.41
N THR A 14 -0.39 8.92 25.07
CA THR A 14 0.76 9.61 25.63
C THR A 14 2.09 9.11 25.08
N ARG A 15 3.18 9.85 25.35
CA ARG A 15 4.54 9.37 25.09
C ARG A 15 4.82 8.03 25.79
N SER A 16 4.43 7.89 27.06
CA SER A 16 4.61 6.67 27.84
C SER A 16 3.88 5.47 27.25
N ASP A 17 2.72 5.68 26.63
CA ASP A 17 2.01 4.64 25.90
C ASP A 17 2.82 4.16 24.69
N LEU A 18 3.45 5.06 23.94
CA LEU A 18 4.30 4.70 22.80
C LEU A 18 5.57 3.99 23.25
N VAL A 19 6.19 4.43 24.35
CA VAL A 19 7.33 3.72 24.98
C VAL A 19 6.91 2.30 25.36
N ARG A 20 5.77 2.13 26.03
CA ARG A 20 5.26 0.80 26.43
C ARG A 20 5.03 -0.13 25.23
N ALA A 21 4.47 0.40 24.14
CA ALA A 21 4.25 -0.36 22.91
C ALA A 21 5.56 -0.74 22.22
N ALA A 22 6.51 0.20 22.11
CA ALA A 22 7.84 -0.05 21.54
C ALA A 22 8.61 -1.10 22.35
N VAL A 23 8.59 -1.00 23.68
CA VAL A 23 9.19 -1.99 24.59
C VAL A 23 8.56 -3.37 24.38
N ALA A 24 7.24 -3.47 24.30
CA ALA A 24 6.58 -4.76 24.05
C ALA A 24 7.02 -5.40 22.73
N LEU A 25 7.11 -4.62 21.64
CA LEU A 25 7.56 -5.10 20.32
C LEU A 25 9.02 -5.54 20.34
N VAL A 26 9.91 -4.75 20.98
CA VAL A 26 11.34 -5.06 21.01
C VAL A 26 11.65 -6.22 21.95
N SER A 27 11.03 -6.28 23.13
CA SER A 27 11.24 -7.36 24.10
C SER A 27 10.76 -8.72 23.59
N ALA A 28 9.78 -8.76 22.67
CA ALA A 28 9.39 -9.99 22.00
C ALA A 28 10.54 -10.62 21.17
N LEU A 29 11.58 -9.86 20.82
CA LEU A 29 12.77 -10.35 20.11
C LEU A 29 13.85 -10.92 21.04
N ASP A 30 13.80 -10.67 22.35
CA ASP A 30 14.86 -11.09 23.28
C ASP A 30 15.12 -12.61 23.31
N PRO A 31 14.10 -13.49 23.28
CA PRO A 31 14.31 -14.94 23.20
C PRO A 31 15.00 -15.39 21.91
N HIS A 32 15.00 -14.55 20.88
CA HIS A 32 15.50 -14.85 19.53
C HIS A 32 16.91 -14.28 19.27
N LYS A 33 17.48 -13.57 20.26
CA LYS A 33 18.86 -13.08 20.18
C LYS A 33 19.84 -14.23 20.23
N SER A 34 20.86 -14.14 19.38
CA SER A 34 22.02 -15.02 19.41
C SER A 34 22.77 -14.93 20.74
N ARG A 35 23.73 -15.83 20.94
CA ARG A 35 24.49 -15.94 22.19
C ARG A 35 25.20 -14.63 22.49
N ASP A 36 25.90 -14.09 21.49
CA ASP A 36 26.72 -12.89 21.59
C ASP A 36 25.97 -11.62 21.09
N LYS A 37 24.65 -11.73 20.95
CA LYS A 37 23.69 -10.62 20.73
C LYS A 37 23.80 -9.88 19.39
N ALA A 38 24.68 -10.31 18.48
CA ALA A 38 24.84 -9.65 17.17
C ALA A 38 23.74 -10.00 16.16
N ARG A 39 22.98 -11.06 16.40
CA ARG A 39 22.03 -11.62 15.42
C ARG A 39 20.69 -11.92 16.08
N ILE A 40 19.59 -11.74 15.35
CA ILE A 40 18.24 -12.06 15.84
C ILE A 40 17.51 -12.95 14.83
N LYS A 41 17.16 -14.16 15.24
CA LYS A 41 16.46 -15.16 14.41
C LYS A 41 15.08 -15.47 14.98
N ILE A 42 14.05 -14.86 14.41
CA ILE A 42 12.66 -15.21 14.73
C ILE A 42 12.42 -16.67 14.33
N SER A 43 11.72 -17.43 15.16
CA SER A 43 11.62 -18.89 15.04
C SER A 43 10.81 -19.38 13.83
N VAL A 44 10.16 -18.48 13.09
CA VAL A 44 9.43 -18.80 11.86
C VAL A 44 10.41 -19.16 10.74
N THR A 45 10.27 -20.36 10.18
CA THR A 45 11.19 -20.87 9.14
C THR A 45 10.68 -20.54 7.74
N THR A 46 11.01 -19.34 7.25
CA THR A 46 10.84 -18.91 5.85
C THR A 46 12.13 -18.24 5.35
N ALA A 47 12.34 -18.16 4.03
CA ALA A 47 13.54 -17.59 3.45
C ALA A 47 13.24 -16.30 2.66
N ALA A 48 14.23 -15.41 2.62
CA ALA A 48 14.29 -14.28 1.70
C ALA A 48 15.30 -14.58 0.57
N GLY A 49 15.34 -13.73 -0.45
CA GLY A 49 16.24 -13.84 -1.60
C GLY A 49 17.71 -13.50 -1.31
N PHE A 50 18.12 -13.47 -0.04
CA PHE A 50 19.48 -13.18 0.45
C PHE A 50 19.82 -14.14 1.58
N ASP A 51 21.08 -14.15 2.02
CA ASP A 51 21.57 -15.12 3.00
C ASP A 51 21.01 -14.92 4.41
N GLU A 52 21.03 -16.00 5.18
CA GLU A 52 20.48 -16.05 6.53
C GLU A 52 21.19 -15.10 7.52
N THR A 53 22.49 -14.81 7.33
CA THR A 53 23.20 -13.87 8.21
C THR A 53 22.69 -12.46 8.00
N ALA A 54 22.43 -12.04 6.76
CA ALA A 54 21.77 -10.77 6.48
C ALA A 54 20.35 -10.72 7.06
N ALA A 55 19.56 -11.80 6.95
CA ALA A 55 18.23 -11.89 7.57
C ALA A 55 18.29 -11.68 9.09
N GLN A 56 19.27 -12.27 9.75
CA GLN A 56 19.45 -12.12 11.20
C GLN A 56 19.98 -10.74 11.61
N LEU A 57 20.76 -10.09 10.74
CA LEU A 57 21.13 -8.69 10.90
C LEU A 57 19.89 -7.79 10.81
N GLU A 58 18.92 -8.06 9.93
CA GLU A 58 17.67 -7.29 9.90
C GLU A 58 16.99 -7.29 11.28
N GLY A 59 16.94 -8.46 11.92
CA GLY A 59 16.34 -8.62 13.24
C GLY A 59 17.07 -7.80 14.31
N PHE A 60 18.40 -7.67 14.21
CA PHE A 60 19.20 -6.83 15.10
C PHE A 60 19.04 -5.33 14.80
N ALA A 61 19.12 -4.95 13.53
CA ALA A 61 19.26 -3.57 13.08
C ALA A 61 17.94 -2.81 13.07
N ARG A 62 16.81 -3.43 12.70
CA ARG A 62 15.52 -2.73 12.59
C ARG A 62 14.99 -2.22 13.95
N PRO A 63 15.19 -2.91 15.09
CA PRO A 63 14.94 -2.35 16.41
C PRO A 63 15.67 -1.03 16.73
N LEU A 64 16.81 -0.75 16.08
CA LEU A 64 17.58 0.48 16.31
C LEU A 64 16.85 1.76 15.90
N TRP A 65 15.71 1.66 15.19
CA TRP A 65 14.81 2.81 14.99
C TRP A 65 14.25 3.38 16.29
N VAL A 66 14.14 2.56 17.35
CA VAL A 66 13.53 2.99 18.61
C VAL A 66 14.40 2.74 19.83
N VAL A 67 15.23 1.69 19.83
CA VAL A 67 16.08 1.29 20.97
C VAL A 67 16.89 2.45 21.58
N PRO A 68 17.54 3.35 20.80
CA PRO A 68 18.29 4.48 21.37
C PRO A 68 17.45 5.48 22.18
N PHE A 69 16.13 5.45 22.04
CA PHE A 69 15.20 6.36 22.72
C PHE A 69 14.45 5.71 23.89
N LEU A 70 14.58 4.40 24.08
CA LEU A 70 13.98 3.67 25.22
C LEU A 70 14.90 3.67 26.46
N LEU A 71 16.06 4.30 26.35
CA LEU A 71 17.07 4.32 27.39
C LEU A 71 16.66 5.17 28.58
N ASN A 72 16.75 4.56 29.77
CA ASN A 72 16.44 5.18 31.06
C ASN A 72 14.95 5.47 31.31
N GLU A 73 14.04 4.92 30.50
CA GLU A 73 12.60 5.06 30.74
C GLU A 73 12.18 4.15 31.92
N PRO A 74 11.68 4.70 33.05
CA PRO A 74 11.21 3.89 34.16
C PRO A 74 9.94 3.15 33.74
N LEU A 75 10.04 1.83 33.56
CA LEU A 75 8.88 1.01 33.25
C LEU A 75 8.00 0.85 34.50
N GLY A 76 6.95 1.66 34.58
CA GLY A 76 5.89 1.50 35.56
C GLY A 76 5.04 0.26 35.26
N GLY A 77 5.20 -0.80 36.08
CA GLY A 77 4.27 -1.91 36.22
C GLY A 77 4.51 -3.15 35.34
N THR A 78 4.24 -4.34 35.92
CA THR A 78 4.11 -5.75 35.45
C THR A 78 4.83 -6.30 34.20
N LEU A 79 5.29 -5.50 33.24
CA LEU A 79 6.20 -5.88 32.15
C LEU A 79 7.63 -5.70 32.66
N GLY A 80 8.06 -6.58 33.56
CA GLY A 80 9.40 -6.53 34.14
C GLY A 80 10.48 -6.76 33.10
N GLY A 81 11.00 -5.68 32.49
CA GLY A 81 12.17 -5.74 31.62
C GLY A 81 12.47 -4.42 30.95
N THR A 82 13.62 -3.82 31.23
CA THR A 82 14.15 -2.67 30.48
C THR A 82 14.76 -3.15 29.16
N VAL A 83 14.42 -2.51 28.03
CA VAL A 83 15.16 -2.70 26.77
C VAL A 83 16.57 -2.12 26.97
N GLY A 84 17.53 -2.98 27.30
CA GLY A 84 18.88 -2.55 27.66
C GLY A 84 19.74 -2.29 26.44
N LEU A 85 20.10 -1.04 26.15
CA LEU A 85 21.02 -0.65 25.06
C LEU A 85 22.33 -1.45 25.11
N GLU A 86 22.81 -1.85 26.30
CA GLU A 86 24.00 -2.68 26.47
C GLU A 86 23.97 -3.92 25.57
N SER A 87 22.83 -4.61 25.46
CA SER A 87 22.68 -5.77 24.58
C SER A 87 22.89 -5.42 23.10
N TRP A 88 22.53 -4.22 22.67
CA TRP A 88 22.72 -3.74 21.30
C TRP A 88 24.15 -3.26 21.09
N ILE A 89 24.79 -2.66 22.10
CA ILE A 89 26.21 -2.31 22.04
C ILE A 89 27.07 -3.58 21.93
N THR A 90 26.80 -4.61 22.73
CA THR A 90 27.47 -5.90 22.61
C THR A 90 27.30 -6.47 21.20
N GLY A 91 26.07 -6.50 20.69
CA GLY A 91 25.81 -7.02 19.35
C GLY A 91 26.48 -6.20 18.24
N LEU A 92 26.59 -4.87 18.38
CA LEU A 92 27.29 -4.01 17.42
C LEU A 92 28.80 -4.27 17.42
N ILE A 93 29.41 -4.44 18.59
CA ILE A 93 30.84 -4.78 18.73
C ILE A 93 31.10 -6.14 18.07
N VAL A 94 30.32 -7.16 18.43
CA VAL A 94 30.48 -8.54 17.97
C VAL A 94 30.16 -8.67 16.49
N GLY A 95 29.12 -8.00 16.00
CA GLY A 95 28.67 -8.07 14.61
C GLY A 95 29.61 -7.40 13.63
N THR A 96 30.37 -6.40 14.07
CA THR A 96 31.38 -5.71 13.24
C THR A 96 32.80 -6.25 13.42
N ASP A 97 33.05 -7.15 14.38
CA ASP A 97 34.36 -7.75 14.60
C ASP A 97 34.62 -8.90 13.61
N PRO A 98 35.59 -8.78 12.69
CA PRO A 98 35.88 -9.83 11.71
C PRO A 98 36.40 -11.13 12.35
N GLU A 99 36.89 -11.09 13.59
CA GLU A 99 37.35 -12.28 14.32
C GLU A 99 36.21 -13.02 15.05
N SER A 100 35.01 -12.45 15.08
CA SER A 100 33.84 -13.02 15.77
C SER A 100 33.13 -14.08 14.94
N SER A 101 32.65 -15.15 15.59
CA SER A 101 31.79 -16.16 14.96
C SER A 101 30.40 -15.63 14.58
N GLU A 102 29.96 -14.53 15.20
CA GLU A 102 28.69 -13.87 14.91
C GLU A 102 28.84 -12.63 14.01
N CYS A 103 30.04 -12.38 13.44
CA CYS A 103 30.30 -11.29 12.49
C CYS A 103 29.26 -11.27 11.37
N TRP A 104 28.79 -10.08 10.98
CA TRP A 104 27.82 -9.96 9.88
C TRP A 104 28.44 -10.26 8.52
N GLY A 105 29.76 -10.19 8.41
CA GLY A 105 30.52 -10.44 7.19
C GLY A 105 30.61 -9.22 6.29
N ASP A 106 31.38 -9.38 5.21
CA ASP A 106 31.63 -8.33 4.23
C ASP A 106 30.45 -8.15 3.26
N LEU A 107 30.37 -6.95 2.70
CA LEU A 107 29.38 -6.57 1.70
C LEU A 107 29.82 -7.05 0.32
N SER A 108 28.83 -7.48 -0.46
CA SER A 108 28.94 -7.69 -1.90
C SER A 108 28.11 -6.66 -2.69
N ASN A 109 28.13 -6.74 -4.02
CA ASN A 109 27.25 -5.90 -4.85
C ASN A 109 25.78 -6.25 -4.59
N PHE A 110 24.92 -5.25 -4.41
CA PHE A 110 23.48 -5.42 -4.17
C PHE A 110 23.14 -6.25 -2.90
N ASP A 111 23.93 -6.09 -1.84
CA ASP A 111 23.84 -6.87 -0.60
C ASP A 111 22.80 -6.30 0.38
N GLN A 112 21.99 -7.18 1.00
CA GLN A 112 20.98 -6.79 1.98
C GLN A 112 21.60 -6.12 3.22
N ARG A 113 22.86 -6.41 3.58
CA ARG A 113 23.56 -5.74 4.70
C ARG A 113 23.60 -4.22 4.53
N MET A 114 23.67 -3.72 3.30
CA MET A 114 23.65 -2.28 3.00
C MET A 114 22.36 -1.61 3.44
N VAL A 115 21.25 -2.35 3.37
CA VAL A 115 19.92 -1.86 3.78
C VAL A 115 19.89 -1.64 5.29
N GLU A 116 20.41 -2.62 6.04
CA GLU A 116 20.39 -2.60 7.50
C GLU A 116 21.39 -1.59 8.09
N MET A 117 22.39 -1.17 7.32
CA MET A 117 23.28 -0.07 7.71
C MET A 117 22.53 1.26 7.91
N GLU A 118 21.37 1.48 7.27
CA GLU A 118 20.59 2.72 7.42
C GLU A 118 20.15 2.93 8.88
N SER A 119 19.57 1.91 9.51
CA SER A 119 19.06 2.05 10.88
C SER A 119 20.18 2.17 11.90
N ILE A 120 21.32 1.50 11.67
CA ILE A 120 22.55 1.66 12.47
C ILE A 120 23.06 3.10 12.35
N ALA A 121 23.18 3.62 11.12
CA ALA A 121 23.64 4.99 10.88
C ALA A 121 22.72 6.03 11.51
N CYS A 122 21.40 5.87 11.38
CA CYS A 122 20.42 6.77 12.00
C CYS A 122 20.47 6.72 13.53
N ALA A 123 20.67 5.53 14.12
CA ALA A 123 20.85 5.40 15.57
C ALA A 123 22.13 6.12 16.05
N LEU A 124 23.24 6.00 15.32
CA LEU A 124 24.49 6.71 15.58
C LEU A 124 24.30 8.23 15.51
N LEU A 125 23.61 8.73 14.48
CA LEU A 125 23.33 10.15 14.31
C LEU A 125 22.42 10.70 15.41
N ALA A 126 21.44 9.91 15.87
CA ALA A 126 20.47 10.37 16.86
C ALA A 126 20.98 10.33 18.31
N ARG A 127 21.87 9.39 18.65
CA ARG A 127 22.42 9.19 20.00
C ARG A 127 23.92 8.88 19.98
N PRO A 128 24.77 9.77 19.44
CA PRO A 128 26.19 9.49 19.24
C PRO A 128 26.90 9.16 20.55
N ASP A 129 26.72 9.97 21.61
CA ASP A 129 27.42 9.78 22.88
C ASP A 129 27.03 8.47 23.57
N SER A 130 25.75 8.11 23.55
CA SER A 130 25.25 6.88 24.17
C SER A 130 25.80 5.63 23.49
N ILE A 131 26.08 5.68 22.18
CA ILE A 131 26.60 4.53 21.43
C ILE A 131 28.13 4.55 21.42
N ILE A 132 28.74 5.61 20.89
CA ILE A 132 30.19 5.72 20.72
C ILE A 132 30.94 5.78 22.06
N GLY A 133 30.33 6.35 23.10
CA GLY A 133 30.92 6.39 24.45
C GLY A 133 31.14 5.00 25.05
N ASN A 134 30.39 3.99 24.61
CA ASN A 134 30.50 2.60 25.08
C ASN A 134 31.38 1.71 24.18
N LEU A 135 31.92 2.25 23.08
CA LEU A 135 32.81 1.51 22.18
C LEU A 135 34.28 1.79 22.54
N ASN A 136 35.11 0.74 22.61
CA ASN A 136 36.56 0.91 22.66
C ASN A 136 37.13 1.25 21.27
N ASN A 137 38.42 1.63 21.19
CA ASN A 137 39.03 2.05 19.92
C ASN A 137 38.98 0.97 18.84
N ARG A 138 39.14 -0.32 19.19
CA ARG A 138 39.03 -1.43 18.24
C ARG A 138 37.61 -1.52 17.67
N ALA A 139 36.60 -1.46 18.53
CA ALA A 139 35.20 -1.51 18.11
C ALA A 139 34.81 -0.31 17.23
N LYS A 140 35.29 0.90 17.55
CA LYS A 140 35.08 2.08 16.70
C LYS A 140 35.69 1.90 15.31
N THR A 141 36.93 1.39 15.25
CA THR A 141 37.61 1.10 13.98
C THR A 141 36.88 0.04 13.17
N ASN A 142 36.47 -1.06 13.80
CA ASN A 142 35.72 -2.15 13.16
C ASN A 142 34.39 -1.65 12.58
N LEU A 143 33.63 -0.88 13.37
CA LEU A 143 32.38 -0.28 12.93
C LEU A 143 32.59 0.67 11.74
N ALA A 144 33.58 1.57 11.81
CA ALA A 144 33.90 2.48 10.72
C ALA A 144 34.32 1.74 9.44
N ASN A 145 35.13 0.69 9.57
CA ASN A 145 35.58 -0.13 8.44
C ASN A 145 34.40 -0.87 7.80
N TRP A 146 33.52 -1.48 8.60
CA TRP A 146 32.34 -2.18 8.11
C TRP A 146 31.38 -1.24 7.37
N LEU A 147 31.09 -0.07 7.95
CA LEU A 147 30.24 0.95 7.32
C LEU A 147 30.84 1.50 6.02
N ARG A 148 32.17 1.70 5.95
CA ARG A 148 32.85 2.20 4.74
C ARG A 148 32.68 1.28 3.52
N GLN A 149 32.44 -0.02 3.72
CA GLN A 149 32.28 -0.98 2.62
C GLN A 149 31.13 -0.61 1.66
N ILE A 150 30.12 0.14 2.11
CA ILE A 150 28.99 0.57 1.28
C ILE A 150 29.43 1.44 0.09
N ASN A 151 30.56 2.16 0.21
CA ASN A 151 31.10 3.02 -0.84
C ASN A 151 31.89 2.25 -1.91
N HIS A 152 32.26 1.00 -1.64
CA HIS A 152 33.08 0.18 -2.54
C HIS A 152 32.28 -0.84 -3.34
N ASN A 153 30.96 -0.88 -3.13
CA ASN A 153 30.06 -1.86 -3.75
C ASN A 153 28.95 -1.17 -4.54
N LYS A 154 28.45 -1.86 -5.57
CA LYS A 154 27.34 -1.37 -6.40
C LYS A 154 26.01 -1.47 -5.65
N MET A 155 25.17 -0.45 -5.84
CA MET A 155 23.82 -0.38 -5.28
C MET A 155 22.78 -0.13 -6.38
N PRO A 156 21.53 -0.60 -6.20
CA PRO A 156 20.43 -0.22 -7.07
C PRO A 156 20.23 1.30 -7.06
N GLN A 157 19.87 1.86 -8.22
CA GLN A 157 19.58 3.29 -8.38
C GLN A 157 18.13 3.58 -7.95
N ASN A 158 17.89 3.51 -6.64
CA ASN A 158 16.59 3.71 -5.99
C ASN A 158 16.82 4.17 -4.52
N ASN A 159 15.87 3.95 -3.62
CA ASN A 159 16.00 4.23 -2.19
C ASN A 159 17.30 3.75 -1.53
N TRP A 160 17.98 2.75 -2.09
CA TRP A 160 19.26 2.25 -1.58
C TRP A 160 20.34 3.33 -1.47
N LEU A 161 20.28 4.36 -2.31
CA LEU A 161 21.21 5.49 -2.24
C LEU A 161 21.03 6.31 -0.94
N TRP A 162 19.83 6.35 -0.34
CA TRP A 162 19.64 6.99 0.97
C TRP A 162 20.40 6.26 2.08
N PHE A 163 20.51 4.94 2.01
CA PHE A 163 21.26 4.16 2.99
C PHE A 163 22.72 4.58 2.99
N ARG A 164 23.32 4.73 1.80
CA ARG A 164 24.70 5.21 1.64
C ARG A 164 24.87 6.66 2.10
N VAL A 165 23.90 7.54 1.81
CA VAL A 165 23.92 8.92 2.30
C VAL A 165 23.96 8.95 3.83
N PHE A 166 23.06 8.24 4.53
CA PHE A 166 23.06 8.22 6.00
C PHE A 166 24.30 7.56 6.61
N VAL A 167 24.80 6.48 6.01
CA VAL A 167 26.05 5.85 6.44
C VAL A 167 27.21 6.83 6.34
N ASN A 168 27.32 7.57 5.23
CA ASN A 168 28.38 8.55 5.06
C ASN A 168 28.23 9.75 6.00
N LEU A 169 27.01 10.22 6.28
CA LEU A 169 26.77 11.22 7.31
C LEU A 169 27.20 10.74 8.70
N ALA A 170 26.89 9.50 9.08
CA ALA A 170 27.32 8.92 10.35
C ALA A 170 28.86 8.77 10.43
N LEU A 171 29.49 8.33 9.33
CA LEU A 171 30.96 8.24 9.25
C LEU A 171 31.63 9.60 9.50
N VAL A 172 31.10 10.67 8.89
CA VAL A 172 31.65 12.03 9.05
C VAL A 172 31.35 12.59 10.44
N LYS A 173 30.07 12.65 10.84
CA LYS A 173 29.63 13.39 12.03
C LYS A 173 29.90 12.66 13.34
N VAL A 174 29.97 11.32 13.32
CA VAL A 174 30.01 10.51 14.55
C VAL A 174 31.32 9.73 14.67
N LEU A 175 31.87 9.24 13.55
CA LEU A 175 33.11 8.44 13.54
C LEU A 175 34.36 9.21 13.08
N ASN A 176 34.24 10.53 12.87
CA ASN A 176 35.34 11.44 12.54
C ASN A 176 36.09 11.08 11.24
N VAL A 177 35.40 10.53 10.25
CA VAL A 177 35.94 10.38 8.89
C VAL A 177 35.99 11.75 8.20
N PRO A 178 37.12 12.16 7.59
CA PRO A 178 37.20 13.42 6.86
C PRO A 178 36.11 13.55 5.78
N ARG A 179 35.38 14.66 5.78
CA ARG A 179 34.22 14.87 4.90
C ARG A 179 34.60 14.85 3.42
N GLU A 180 35.78 15.34 3.10
CA GLU A 180 36.31 15.42 1.73
C GLU A 180 36.44 14.03 1.09
N GLU A 181 36.63 12.97 1.90
CA GLU A 181 36.67 11.58 1.41
C GLU A 181 35.32 11.10 0.86
N LEU A 182 34.20 11.61 1.39
CA LEU A 182 32.87 11.07 1.15
C LEU A 182 31.91 12.04 0.45
N GLN A 183 32.24 13.34 0.43
CA GLN A 183 31.35 14.39 -0.09
C GLN A 183 30.98 14.18 -1.56
N GLY A 184 31.93 13.73 -2.40
CA GLY A 184 31.67 13.44 -3.81
C GLY A 184 30.57 12.39 -3.97
N GLN A 185 30.67 11.28 -3.24
CA GLN A 185 29.68 10.20 -3.31
C GLN A 185 28.32 10.63 -2.75
N ILE A 186 28.29 11.39 -1.64
CA ILE A 186 27.04 11.96 -1.09
C ILE A 186 26.34 12.82 -2.14
N ASN A 187 27.09 13.72 -2.80
CA ASN A 187 26.53 14.63 -3.80
C ASN A 187 25.98 13.89 -5.03
N GLU A 188 26.69 12.86 -5.50
CA GLU A 188 26.23 12.04 -6.62
C GLU A 188 24.93 11.30 -6.29
N ASP A 189 24.85 10.71 -5.10
CA ASP A 189 23.66 9.98 -4.65
C ASP A 189 22.46 10.91 -4.51
N LEU A 190 22.64 12.04 -3.82
CA LEU A 190 21.59 13.04 -3.64
C LEU A 190 21.07 13.57 -4.98
N LYS A 191 21.96 13.82 -5.95
CA LYS A 191 21.57 14.26 -7.30
C LYS A 191 20.67 13.23 -8.00
N ILE A 192 20.95 11.94 -7.86
CA ILE A 192 20.13 10.87 -8.43
C ILE A 192 18.81 10.76 -7.68
N LEU A 193 18.84 10.81 -6.35
CA LEU A 193 17.65 10.75 -5.50
C LEU A 193 16.65 11.87 -5.81
N ASP A 194 17.13 13.09 -6.07
CA ASP A 194 16.27 14.22 -6.45
C ASP A 194 15.52 13.99 -7.76
N SER A 195 16.10 13.22 -8.68
CA SER A 195 15.48 12.93 -9.99
C SER A 195 14.22 12.07 -9.88
N PHE A 196 13.93 11.51 -8.70
CA PHE A 196 12.76 10.66 -8.47
C PHE A 196 11.48 11.43 -8.11
N GLN A 197 11.57 12.76 -7.99
CA GLN A 197 10.42 13.63 -7.71
C GLN A 197 9.41 13.59 -8.87
N LEU A 198 8.12 13.53 -8.54
CA LEU A 198 6.99 13.48 -9.48
C LEU A 198 6.16 14.76 -9.50
N GLY A 199 6.47 15.71 -8.62
CA GLY A 199 5.65 16.90 -8.35
C GLY A 199 4.72 16.70 -7.15
N GLU A 200 4.18 17.81 -6.64
CA GLU A 200 3.30 17.83 -5.45
C GLU A 200 3.89 17.12 -4.22
N GLY A 201 5.21 17.13 -4.08
CA GLY A 201 5.93 16.43 -3.01
C GLY A 201 6.01 14.91 -3.15
N TRP A 202 5.37 14.30 -4.16
CA TRP A 202 5.41 12.86 -4.37
C TRP A 202 6.72 12.42 -5.04
N SER A 203 7.21 11.23 -4.68
CA SER A 203 8.38 10.63 -5.29
C SER A 203 8.16 9.15 -5.62
N SER A 204 8.83 8.68 -6.67
CA SER A 204 8.91 7.26 -7.03
C SER A 204 10.13 6.60 -6.39
N ASP A 205 10.12 5.28 -6.20
CA ASP A 205 11.33 4.53 -5.81
C ASP A 205 12.21 4.20 -7.04
N GLY A 206 12.97 5.19 -7.49
CA GLY A 206 13.67 5.18 -8.78
C GLY A 206 12.91 5.97 -9.85
N LEU A 207 13.53 6.16 -11.01
CA LEU A 207 12.93 6.90 -12.12
C LEU A 207 11.56 6.34 -12.51
N TRP A 208 10.58 7.23 -12.62
CA TRP A 208 9.23 6.93 -13.08
C TRP A 208 9.22 6.75 -14.60
N GLY A 209 8.63 5.66 -15.08
CA GLY A 209 8.56 5.34 -16.51
C GLY A 209 8.00 3.94 -16.78
N ASP A 210 8.28 3.40 -17.97
CA ASP A 210 7.66 2.14 -18.43
C ASP A 210 8.14 0.89 -17.67
N GLU A 211 9.24 0.98 -16.95
CA GLU A 211 9.72 -0.11 -16.09
C GLU A 211 9.04 -0.11 -14.71
N ARG A 212 8.66 1.08 -14.22
CA ARG A 212 7.97 1.24 -12.94
C ARG A 212 7.26 2.58 -12.85
N LYS A 213 6.05 2.53 -12.30
CA LYS A 213 5.24 3.67 -11.88
C LYS A 213 4.81 3.39 -10.44
N GLN A 214 5.73 3.56 -9.49
CA GLN A 214 5.55 3.14 -8.09
C GLN A 214 5.65 4.36 -7.17
N ALA A 215 4.50 4.97 -6.89
CA ALA A 215 4.33 6.01 -5.89
C ALA A 215 3.37 5.48 -4.82
N ASP A 216 3.90 4.66 -3.92
CA ASP A 216 3.18 3.93 -2.89
C ASP A 216 3.68 4.28 -1.49
N TYR A 217 3.18 3.60 -0.45
CA TYR A 217 3.62 3.83 0.93
C TYR A 217 5.12 3.65 1.13
N TYR A 218 5.79 2.83 0.31
CA TYR A 218 7.22 2.63 0.41
C TYR A 218 7.95 3.93 0.10
N SER A 219 7.73 4.53 -1.07
CA SER A 219 8.37 5.81 -1.39
C SER A 219 7.81 6.96 -0.55
N GLY A 220 6.50 6.97 -0.33
CA GLY A 220 5.79 8.09 0.31
C GLY A 220 5.89 8.16 1.83
N SER A 221 6.04 7.05 2.56
CA SER A 221 5.98 7.09 4.03
C SER A 221 7.21 6.58 4.75
N PHE A 222 7.88 5.53 4.25
CA PHE A 222 8.90 4.83 5.04
C PHE A 222 10.23 4.56 4.29
N ALA A 223 10.42 5.12 3.11
CA ALA A 223 11.70 5.17 2.41
C ALA A 223 12.08 6.59 1.97
N ILE A 224 11.57 7.10 0.83
CA ILE A 224 12.09 8.35 0.23
C ILE A 224 11.71 9.57 1.05
N GLN A 225 10.43 9.83 1.28
CA GLN A 225 9.97 10.98 2.08
C GLN A 225 10.49 10.92 3.52
N PHE A 226 10.50 9.72 4.10
CA PHE A 226 11.07 9.48 5.43
C PHE A 226 12.54 9.86 5.51
N ALA A 227 13.35 9.41 4.54
CA ALA A 227 14.76 9.73 4.46
C ALA A 227 15.00 11.22 4.22
N GLN A 228 14.20 11.88 3.38
CA GLN A 228 14.29 13.33 3.18
C GLN A 228 14.06 14.10 4.50
N LEU A 229 13.06 13.69 5.30
CA LEU A 229 12.78 14.29 6.61
C LEU A 229 13.91 14.04 7.62
N LEU A 230 14.48 12.84 7.65
CA LEU A 230 15.64 12.55 8.49
C LEU A 230 16.90 13.30 8.03
N TYR A 231 17.07 13.51 6.72
CA TYR A 231 18.16 14.33 6.18
C TYR A 231 18.02 15.79 6.65
N ILE A 232 16.81 16.36 6.62
CA ILE A 232 16.54 17.67 7.22
C ILE A 232 16.95 17.69 8.70
N ARG A 233 16.61 16.64 9.46
CA ARG A 233 16.92 16.55 10.88
C ARG A 233 18.43 16.48 11.18
N PHE A 234 19.18 15.73 10.39
CA PHE A 234 20.60 15.43 10.69
C PHE A 234 21.60 16.27 9.89
N ALA A 235 21.18 16.94 8.81
CA ALA A 235 22.06 17.67 7.89
C ALA A 235 21.52 19.06 7.51
N SER A 236 20.62 19.66 8.33
CA SER A 236 20.09 21.02 8.09
C SER A 236 21.19 22.09 7.96
N ASP A 237 22.28 21.91 8.69
CA ASP A 237 23.44 22.81 8.75
C ASP A 237 24.40 22.68 7.55
N GLU A 238 24.19 21.66 6.70
CA GLU A 238 25.15 21.28 5.66
C GLU A 238 24.72 21.65 4.23
N ASP A 239 23.41 21.67 3.95
CA ASP A 239 22.85 21.98 2.63
C ASP A 239 21.46 22.63 2.78
N GLU A 240 21.45 23.93 3.09
CA GLU A 240 20.23 24.70 3.34
C GLU A 240 19.26 24.68 2.15
N THR A 241 19.79 24.84 0.93
CA THR A 241 19.00 24.84 -0.31
C THR A 241 18.25 23.53 -0.50
N ARG A 242 18.94 22.40 -0.36
CA ARG A 242 18.33 21.07 -0.50
C ARG A 242 17.36 20.77 0.62
N THR A 243 17.71 21.11 1.85
CA THR A 243 16.83 20.85 2.98
C THR A 243 15.54 21.66 2.85
N GLU A 244 15.58 22.90 2.36
CA GLU A 244 14.35 23.66 2.08
C GLU A 244 13.52 23.05 0.94
N MET A 245 14.16 22.55 -0.12
CA MET A 245 13.45 21.79 -1.16
C MET A 245 12.73 20.56 -0.57
N TYR A 246 13.35 19.84 0.37
CA TYR A 246 12.70 18.73 1.07
C TYR A 246 11.61 19.16 2.05
N ARG A 247 11.77 20.29 2.77
CA ARG A 247 10.68 20.87 3.59
C ARG A 247 9.46 21.17 2.74
N GLN A 248 9.68 21.81 1.58
CA GLN A 248 8.59 22.13 0.66
C GLN A 248 7.94 20.88 0.07
N SER A 249 8.73 19.86 -0.26
CA SER A 249 8.21 18.56 -0.73
C SER A 249 7.33 17.90 0.35
N ALA A 250 7.77 17.89 1.61
CA ALA A 250 6.99 17.34 2.72
C ALA A 250 5.67 18.09 2.93
N ARG A 251 5.66 19.43 2.81
CA ARG A 251 4.43 20.26 2.87
C ARG A 251 3.43 19.87 1.79
N GLN A 252 3.90 19.72 0.56
CA GLN A 252 3.06 19.37 -0.58
C GLN A 252 2.53 17.92 -0.49
N PHE A 253 3.40 16.97 -0.13
CA PHE A 253 3.02 15.58 0.06
C PHE A 253 1.98 15.44 1.17
N GLY A 254 2.24 16.05 2.33
CA GLY A 254 1.35 16.05 3.49
C GLY A 254 -0.06 16.54 3.16
N ALA A 255 -0.20 17.54 2.27
CA ALA A 255 -1.50 18.10 1.87
C ALA A 255 -2.47 17.10 1.23
N SER A 256 -1.96 16.00 0.64
CA SER A 256 -2.78 14.92 0.08
C SER A 256 -2.67 13.62 0.89
N TYR A 257 -1.54 13.37 1.56
CA TYR A 257 -1.25 12.07 2.15
C TYR A 257 -2.16 11.69 3.34
N TRP A 258 -2.64 12.68 4.12
CA TRP A 258 -3.57 12.42 5.23
C TRP A 258 -4.85 11.70 4.79
N ARG A 259 -5.29 11.91 3.55
CA ARG A 259 -6.50 11.32 2.97
C ARG A 259 -6.39 9.83 2.64
N TYR A 260 -5.22 9.22 2.79
CA TYR A 260 -5.08 7.77 2.66
C TYR A 260 -5.51 7.02 3.93
N PHE A 261 -5.80 7.74 5.01
CA PHE A 261 -6.26 7.23 6.29
C PHE A 261 -7.74 7.60 6.48
N ASP A 262 -8.51 6.70 7.08
CA ASP A 262 -9.87 7.03 7.53
C ASP A 262 -9.86 7.72 8.90
N LYS A 263 -11.05 8.14 9.33
CA LYS A 263 -11.27 8.79 10.63
C LYS A 263 -10.86 7.92 11.84
N ASP A 264 -10.83 6.60 11.68
CA ASP A 264 -10.53 5.61 12.73
C ASP A 264 -9.06 5.16 12.69
N GLY A 265 -8.29 5.60 11.69
CA GLY A 265 -6.87 5.30 11.49
C GLY A 265 -6.58 4.17 10.49
N ALA A 266 -7.58 3.57 9.86
CA ALA A 266 -7.39 2.55 8.83
C ALA A 266 -6.80 3.19 7.56
N ALA A 267 -5.69 2.66 7.07
CA ALA A 267 -5.13 3.11 5.79
C ALA A 267 -5.70 2.31 4.62
N ILE A 268 -5.77 2.91 3.43
CA ILE A 268 -6.14 2.19 2.20
C ILE A 268 -4.95 1.33 1.73
N PRO A 269 -4.96 -0.01 1.82
CA PRO A 269 -3.81 -0.81 1.44
C PRO A 269 -3.66 -0.88 -0.09
N PHE A 270 -2.49 -0.51 -0.60
CA PHE A 270 -2.07 -0.73 -1.99
C PHE A 270 -0.54 -0.74 -2.08
N GLY A 271 -0.01 -1.25 -3.18
CA GLY A 271 1.42 -1.27 -3.47
C GLY A 271 2.19 -2.40 -2.78
N ARG A 272 3.51 -2.26 -2.67
CA ARG A 272 4.40 -3.29 -2.09
C ARG A 272 4.65 -3.04 -0.60
N SER A 273 5.27 -4.04 0.05
CA SER A 273 5.78 -3.95 1.43
C SER A 273 4.73 -3.60 2.48
N MET A 274 3.48 -3.96 2.22
CA MET A 274 2.38 -3.72 3.16
C MET A 274 2.53 -4.53 4.46
N THR A 275 3.40 -5.53 4.46
CA THR A 275 3.79 -6.30 5.64
C THR A 275 4.44 -5.46 6.73
N TYR A 276 4.86 -4.21 6.42
CA TYR A 276 5.45 -3.28 7.38
C TYR A 276 4.40 -2.46 8.16
N ARG A 277 3.12 -2.58 7.81
CA ARG A 277 1.95 -2.16 8.60
C ARG A 277 2.04 -0.72 9.12
N PHE A 278 2.48 -0.56 10.36
CA PHE A 278 2.52 0.71 11.08
C PHE A 278 3.36 1.74 10.35
N ALA A 279 4.34 1.30 9.56
CA ALA A 279 5.21 2.12 8.73
C ALA A 279 4.43 3.05 7.78
N PHE A 280 3.15 2.77 7.50
CA PHE A 280 2.30 3.70 6.74
C PHE A 280 2.18 5.06 7.46
N ALA A 281 2.28 5.12 8.79
CA ALA A 281 2.30 6.40 9.51
C ALA A 281 3.71 6.97 9.77
N ALA A 282 4.77 6.37 9.21
CA ALA A 282 6.15 6.79 9.48
C ALA A 282 6.44 8.23 9.00
N PHE A 283 5.78 8.68 7.93
CA PHE A 283 5.83 10.09 7.50
C PHE A 283 5.48 11.05 8.64
N TRP A 284 4.38 10.82 9.36
CA TRP A 284 3.93 11.70 10.45
C TRP A 284 4.93 11.74 11.61
N SER A 285 5.55 10.59 11.91
CA SER A 285 6.62 10.47 12.91
C SER A 285 7.86 11.27 12.51
N ALA A 286 8.32 11.12 11.27
CA ALA A 286 9.48 11.83 10.73
C ALA A 286 9.22 13.33 10.57
N LEU A 287 8.01 13.72 10.19
CA LEU A 287 7.57 15.11 10.04
C LEU A 287 7.69 15.86 11.36
N ALA A 288 7.21 15.25 12.46
CA ALA A 288 7.34 15.80 13.80
C ALA A 288 8.81 15.91 14.22
N CYS A 289 9.62 14.88 13.96
CA CYS A 289 11.06 14.90 14.26
C CYS A 289 11.82 15.99 13.48
N ALA A 290 11.43 16.26 12.25
CA ALA A 290 12.04 17.27 11.39
C ALA A 290 11.51 18.70 11.63
N GLY A 291 10.47 18.86 12.47
CA GLY A 291 9.89 20.17 12.80
C GLY A 291 9.21 20.86 11.62
N ILE A 292 8.53 20.09 10.76
CA ILE A 292 7.89 20.64 9.56
C ILE A 292 6.46 21.09 9.87
N GLU A 293 6.20 22.37 9.64
CA GLU A 293 4.85 22.93 9.63
C GLU A 293 4.18 22.68 8.28
N LEU A 294 2.94 22.17 8.32
CA LEU A 294 2.13 21.88 7.14
C LEU A 294 1.11 22.99 6.86
N PRO A 295 0.60 23.11 5.63
CA PRO A 295 -0.52 24.00 5.35
C PRO A 295 -1.83 23.48 5.96
N ALA A 296 -2.80 24.37 6.13
CA ALA A 296 -4.16 24.00 6.50
C ALA A 296 -4.72 22.91 5.54
N PRO A 297 -5.50 21.93 6.04
CA PRO A 297 -6.02 21.82 7.41
C PRO A 297 -5.08 21.07 8.39
N LEU A 298 -3.79 20.94 8.07
CA LEU A 298 -2.80 20.20 8.85
C LEU A 298 -1.81 21.10 9.62
N ASP A 299 -2.06 22.40 9.64
CA ASP A 299 -1.22 23.46 10.22
C ASP A 299 -1.10 23.41 11.75
N ASN A 300 -1.83 22.51 12.40
CA ASN A 300 -1.67 22.21 13.82
C ASN A 300 -1.02 20.84 14.03
N VAL A 301 0.08 20.80 14.79
CA VAL A 301 0.83 19.57 15.12
C VAL A 301 -0.04 18.48 15.77
N GLY A 302 -1.11 18.87 16.48
CA GLY A 302 -2.11 17.96 17.04
C GLY A 302 -2.83 17.10 16.00
N VAL A 303 -2.95 17.58 14.76
CA VAL A 303 -3.52 16.80 13.64
C VAL A 303 -2.56 15.70 13.21
N ALA A 304 -1.27 16.02 13.05
CA ALA A 304 -0.23 15.04 12.73
C ALA A 304 -0.06 13.99 13.85
N LYS A 305 -0.12 14.43 15.12
CA LYS A 305 -0.20 13.54 16.29
C LYS A 305 -1.40 12.61 16.18
N GLY A 306 -2.58 13.14 15.88
CA GLY A 306 -3.79 12.35 15.70
C GLY A 306 -3.70 11.32 14.58
N LEU A 307 -3.15 11.68 13.42
CA LEU A 307 -2.96 10.76 12.29
C LEU A 307 -2.04 9.58 12.67
N LEU A 308 -0.95 9.84 13.39
CA LEU A 308 -0.05 8.81 13.88
C LEU A 308 -0.72 7.91 14.95
N LEU A 309 -1.30 8.51 15.98
CA LEU A 309 -1.83 7.77 17.14
C LEU A 309 -3.08 6.96 16.78
N ARG A 310 -4.00 7.51 15.97
CA ARG A 310 -5.16 6.75 15.48
C ARG A 310 -4.75 5.54 14.66
N HIS A 311 -3.74 5.68 13.80
CA HIS A 311 -3.25 4.55 13.01
C HIS A 311 -2.69 3.43 13.90
N LEU A 312 -1.92 3.78 14.95
CA LEU A 312 -1.44 2.79 15.93
C LEU A 312 -2.58 2.14 16.73
N ARG A 313 -3.59 2.92 17.13
CA ARG A 313 -4.82 2.39 17.76
C ARG A 313 -5.62 1.46 16.85
N TRP A 314 -5.64 1.72 15.54
CA TRP A 314 -6.28 0.82 14.60
C TRP A 314 -5.57 -0.53 14.56
N TRP A 315 -4.24 -0.52 14.51
CA TRP A 315 -3.44 -1.75 14.53
C TRP A 315 -3.49 -2.52 15.85
N SER A 316 -3.64 -1.84 16.99
CA SER A 316 -3.74 -2.51 18.30
C SER A 316 -4.97 -3.43 18.41
N LYS A 317 -6.01 -3.15 17.61
CA LYS A 317 -7.25 -3.96 17.49
C LYS A 317 -7.08 -5.24 16.67
N HIS A 318 -5.92 -5.49 16.06
CA HIS A 318 -5.65 -6.65 15.20
C HIS A 318 -4.64 -7.61 15.87
N PRO A 319 -5.07 -8.47 16.80
CA PRO A 319 -4.16 -9.36 17.54
C PRO A 319 -3.50 -10.43 16.66
N ASP A 320 -4.08 -10.75 15.50
CA ASP A 320 -3.57 -11.78 14.59
C ASP A 320 -2.34 -11.35 13.78
N ILE A 321 -1.83 -10.13 13.98
CA ILE A 321 -0.54 -9.69 13.42
C ILE A 321 0.68 -10.26 14.16
N PHE A 322 0.46 -10.92 15.29
CA PHE A 322 1.51 -11.55 16.10
C PHE A 322 1.56 -13.06 15.92
N ASN A 323 2.76 -13.62 16.02
CA ASN A 323 3.06 -15.02 16.23
C ASN A 323 2.75 -15.43 17.68
N ALA A 324 2.75 -16.73 17.96
CA ALA A 324 2.42 -17.24 19.30
C ALA A 324 3.47 -16.83 20.36
N ASP A 325 4.69 -16.51 19.92
CA ASP A 325 5.78 -15.98 20.74
C ASP A 325 5.73 -14.45 20.94
N GLY A 326 4.74 -13.77 20.35
CA GLY A 326 4.58 -12.32 20.42
C GLY A 326 5.36 -11.52 19.37
N THR A 327 6.16 -12.18 18.51
CA THR A 327 6.83 -11.50 17.39
C THR A 327 5.84 -11.18 16.28
N LEU A 328 6.11 -10.16 15.45
CA LEU A 328 5.27 -9.86 14.29
C LEU A 328 5.37 -10.95 13.21
N ASN A 329 4.27 -11.28 12.54
CA ASN A 329 4.25 -12.23 11.42
C ASN A 329 4.29 -11.53 10.05
N ILE A 330 4.58 -12.28 8.98
CA ILE A 330 4.45 -11.79 7.59
C ILE A 330 2.97 -11.89 7.19
N GLY A 331 2.37 -10.75 6.84
CA GLY A 331 0.97 -10.65 6.46
C GLY A 331 0.48 -9.21 6.53
N PHE A 332 -0.84 -9.01 6.64
CA PHE A 332 -1.42 -7.67 6.84
C PHE A 332 -2.15 -7.62 8.19
N THR A 333 -3.45 -7.93 8.26
CA THR A 333 -4.19 -8.04 9.54
C THR A 333 -4.06 -9.43 10.19
N TYR A 334 -3.66 -10.42 9.41
CA TYR A 334 -3.37 -11.79 9.81
C TYR A 334 -2.20 -12.35 8.97
N PRO A 335 -1.62 -13.52 9.30
CA PRO A 335 -0.53 -14.10 8.53
C PRO A 335 -0.95 -14.42 7.10
N ASN A 336 -0.23 -13.87 6.11
CA ASN A 336 -0.54 -14.09 4.70
C ASN A 336 0.73 -14.03 3.83
N MET A 337 1.23 -15.20 3.44
CA MET A 337 2.42 -15.32 2.59
C MET A 337 2.15 -15.03 1.11
N TYR A 338 0.89 -14.94 0.66
CA TYR A 338 0.59 -14.53 -0.72
C TYR A 338 0.91 -13.04 -0.96
N LEU A 339 0.91 -12.26 0.12
CA LEU A 339 1.27 -10.84 0.11
C LEU A 339 2.78 -10.57 0.07
N SER A 340 3.61 -11.52 0.50
CA SER A 340 5.05 -11.28 0.71
C SER A 340 5.80 -10.91 -0.58
N GLU A 341 6.89 -10.17 -0.43
CA GLU A 341 7.89 -10.00 -1.47
C GLU A 341 9.07 -10.98 -1.31
N ASN A 342 9.86 -11.13 -2.37
CA ASN A 342 11.03 -12.01 -2.39
C ASN A 342 12.11 -11.62 -1.37
N TYR A 343 12.11 -10.38 -0.89
CA TYR A 343 13.05 -9.87 0.11
C TYR A 343 12.49 -9.90 1.54
N ASN A 344 11.26 -10.40 1.77
CA ASN A 344 10.74 -10.47 3.13
C ASN A 344 11.29 -11.67 3.88
N SER A 345 12.15 -11.41 4.86
CA SER A 345 12.49 -12.35 5.93
C SER A 345 11.44 -12.27 7.06
N PRO A 346 11.41 -13.23 8.01
CA PRO A 346 10.61 -13.09 9.24
C PRO A 346 10.89 -11.78 10.00
N GLN A 347 12.13 -11.31 9.97
CA GLN A 347 12.58 -10.09 10.63
C GLN A 347 12.05 -8.84 9.92
N SER A 348 11.58 -8.99 8.67
CA SER A 348 11.44 -7.83 7.82
C SER A 348 10.35 -6.85 8.29
N VAL A 349 9.34 -7.37 8.96
CA VAL A 349 8.17 -6.63 9.44
C VAL A 349 8.48 -5.57 10.49
N TYR A 350 9.68 -5.60 11.10
CA TYR A 350 10.11 -4.60 12.09
C TYR A 350 10.47 -3.23 11.50
N TRP A 351 10.40 -3.05 10.17
CA TRP A 351 10.31 -1.70 9.58
C TRP A 351 9.14 -0.88 10.12
N CYS A 352 8.12 -1.53 10.69
CA CYS A 352 7.02 -0.87 11.40
C CYS A 352 7.50 0.12 12.48
N LEU A 353 8.69 -0.10 13.04
CA LEU A 353 9.29 0.76 14.07
C LEU A 353 9.68 2.15 13.55
N LYS A 354 9.72 2.38 12.24
CA LYS A 354 9.89 3.73 11.66
C LYS A 354 8.79 4.69 12.14
N SER A 355 7.60 4.22 12.51
CA SER A 355 6.54 5.07 13.05
C SER A 355 6.76 5.47 14.52
N PHE A 356 7.70 4.83 15.20
CA PHE A 356 8.03 5.10 16.60
C PHE A 356 9.21 6.08 16.77
N ILE A 357 9.83 6.57 15.68
CA ILE A 357 10.99 7.48 15.78
C ILE A 357 10.66 8.80 16.46
N VAL A 358 9.38 9.18 16.53
CA VAL A 358 8.90 10.34 17.30
C VAL A 358 9.31 10.29 18.78
N LEU A 359 9.63 9.10 19.31
CA LEU A 359 10.21 8.94 20.66
C LEU A 359 11.60 9.59 20.81
N MET A 360 12.26 9.96 19.71
CA MET A 360 13.44 10.82 19.70
C MET A 360 13.17 12.20 20.32
N LEU A 361 11.92 12.68 20.23
CA LEU A 361 11.51 13.96 20.82
C LEU A 361 11.39 13.79 22.35
N PRO A 362 11.98 14.72 23.13
CA PRO A 362 11.91 14.67 24.59
C PRO A 362 10.48 14.86 25.09
N GLU A 363 10.16 14.40 26.29
CA GLU A 363 8.79 14.43 26.84
C GLU A 363 8.16 15.82 26.89
N ASP A 364 8.96 16.86 27.04
CA ASP A 364 8.55 18.26 27.08
C ASP A 364 8.43 18.92 25.68
N HIS A 365 8.64 18.17 24.59
CA HIS A 365 8.49 18.70 23.24
C HIS A 365 7.03 19.06 22.90
N GLU A 366 6.83 20.09 22.07
CA GLU A 366 5.50 20.60 21.69
C GLU A 366 4.59 19.54 21.08
N PHE A 367 5.15 18.59 20.32
CA PHE A 367 4.40 17.43 19.81
C PHE A 367 3.69 16.64 20.93
N TRP A 368 4.37 16.39 22.07
CA TRP A 368 3.79 15.62 23.16
C TRP A 368 2.79 16.44 23.97
N LYS A 369 3.08 17.73 24.17
CA LYS A 369 2.21 18.69 24.87
C LYS A 369 0.93 19.02 24.10
N ALA A 370 0.97 18.97 22.77
CA ALA A 370 -0.18 19.28 21.94
C ALA A 370 -1.34 18.32 22.19
N GLU A 371 -2.56 18.86 22.19
CA GLU A 371 -3.79 18.06 22.18
C GLU A 371 -3.87 17.22 20.90
N GLU A 372 -4.34 15.99 21.01
CA GLU A 372 -4.63 15.19 19.81
C GLU A 372 -5.87 15.75 19.12
N LEU A 373 -5.75 16.20 17.87
CA LEU A 373 -6.86 16.73 17.10
C LEU A 373 -7.50 15.68 16.20
N PRO A 374 -8.81 15.82 15.87
CA PRO A 374 -9.53 14.86 15.05
C PRO A 374 -8.97 14.75 13.63
N HIS A 375 -9.40 13.71 12.91
CA HIS A 375 -9.14 13.61 11.48
C HIS A 375 -9.77 14.81 10.74
N PRO A 376 -9.08 15.45 9.79
CA PRO A 376 -9.67 16.57 9.05
C PRO A 376 -10.96 16.13 8.33
N SER A 377 -11.98 17.00 8.36
CA SER A 377 -13.33 16.72 7.84
C SER A 377 -13.80 17.72 6.79
N SER A 378 -13.12 18.87 6.64
CA SER A 378 -13.50 19.93 5.71
C SER A 378 -12.57 19.93 4.50
N LEU A 379 -13.10 19.57 3.32
CA LEU A 379 -12.60 19.76 1.94
C LEU A 379 -13.48 18.84 1.03
N PRO A 380 -13.46 18.92 -0.31
CA PRO A 380 -14.22 17.98 -1.13
C PRO A 380 -13.89 16.53 -0.75
N SER A 381 -14.93 15.69 -0.72
CA SER A 381 -14.81 14.27 -0.37
C SER A 381 -14.07 13.49 -1.45
N VAL A 382 -14.00 14.03 -2.67
CA VAL A 382 -13.24 13.47 -3.78
C VAL A 382 -12.06 14.37 -4.11
N GLN A 383 -10.85 13.80 -4.20
CA GLN A 383 -9.65 14.53 -4.58
C GLN A 383 -8.79 13.74 -5.56
N VAL A 384 -8.47 14.36 -6.70
CA VAL A 384 -7.44 13.85 -7.61
C VAL A 384 -6.06 14.04 -6.98
N VAL A 385 -5.25 12.99 -6.98
CA VAL A 385 -3.83 13.04 -6.66
C VAL A 385 -3.10 12.51 -7.89
N TRP A 386 -2.64 13.44 -8.72
CA TRP A 386 -2.15 13.11 -10.05
C TRP A 386 -0.81 12.36 -10.04
N PRO A 387 0.21 12.70 -9.22
CA PRO A 387 1.49 11.99 -9.26
C PRO A 387 1.37 10.46 -9.15
N PRO A 388 0.58 9.88 -8.21
CA PRO A 388 0.31 8.45 -8.18
C PRO A 388 -0.78 7.97 -9.15
N ARG A 389 -1.43 8.87 -9.91
CA ARG A 389 -2.55 8.60 -10.84
C ARG A 389 -3.77 8.00 -10.12
N GLN A 390 -4.18 8.67 -9.04
CA GLN A 390 -5.24 8.20 -8.15
C GLN A 390 -6.30 9.27 -7.89
N ILE A 391 -7.50 8.83 -7.51
CA ILE A 391 -8.54 9.68 -6.92
C ILE A 391 -8.89 9.12 -5.56
N LEU A 392 -8.75 9.94 -4.52
CA LEU A 392 -9.11 9.60 -3.15
C LEU A 392 -10.58 9.94 -2.92
N CYS A 393 -11.32 8.99 -2.35
CA CYS A 393 -12.75 9.08 -2.06
C CYS A 393 -12.96 8.96 -0.54
N ASN A 394 -12.98 10.09 0.15
CA ASN A 394 -13.19 10.24 1.59
C ASN A 394 -14.67 10.60 1.88
N THR A 395 -15.57 9.66 1.59
CA THR A 395 -17.02 9.83 1.88
C THR A 395 -17.42 9.21 3.20
N HIS A 396 -18.61 9.56 3.69
CA HIS A 396 -19.16 8.99 4.91
C HIS A 396 -19.44 7.48 4.74
N GLU A 397 -19.97 7.08 3.59
CA GLU A 397 -20.38 5.71 3.29
C GLU A 397 -19.19 4.78 3.11
N HIS A 398 -18.15 5.25 2.41
CA HIS A 398 -16.98 4.43 2.09
C HIS A 398 -15.72 5.27 1.93
N HIS A 399 -14.60 4.73 2.43
CA HIS A 399 -13.28 5.31 2.29
C HIS A 399 -12.37 4.40 1.45
N PHE A 400 -12.05 4.87 0.25
CA PHE A 400 -11.33 4.09 -0.77
C PHE A 400 -10.61 5.02 -1.76
N LEU A 401 -9.82 4.44 -2.66
CA LEU A 401 -9.22 5.15 -3.79
C LEU A 401 -9.51 4.45 -5.11
N LEU A 402 -9.56 5.23 -6.19
CA LEU A 402 -9.52 4.76 -7.57
C LEU A 402 -8.08 4.91 -8.11
N SER A 403 -7.59 3.93 -8.89
CA SER A 403 -6.21 3.90 -9.41
C SER A 403 -6.17 3.57 -10.89
N SER A 404 -5.35 4.27 -11.68
CA SER A 404 -5.20 3.97 -13.12
C SER A 404 -3.80 4.05 -13.72
N GLY A 405 -2.74 4.27 -12.95
CA GLY A 405 -1.39 4.39 -13.52
C GLY A 405 -0.24 3.72 -12.76
N GLN A 406 -0.51 3.07 -11.61
CA GLN A 406 0.54 2.38 -10.88
C GLN A 406 0.91 1.06 -11.56
N MET A 407 2.20 0.74 -11.65
CA MET A 407 2.69 -0.55 -12.16
C MET A 407 4.16 -0.81 -11.84
N THR A 408 4.59 -2.06 -12.02
CA THR A 408 6.00 -2.41 -12.03
C THR A 408 6.28 -3.63 -12.89
N ARG A 409 7.36 -3.60 -13.66
CA ARG A 409 7.88 -4.78 -14.38
C ARG A 409 8.76 -5.66 -13.50
N LYS A 410 9.09 -5.23 -12.28
CA LYS A 410 9.76 -6.11 -11.30
C LYS A 410 8.88 -7.32 -11.00
N SER A 411 9.50 -8.47 -10.79
CA SER A 411 8.83 -9.73 -10.47
C SER A 411 8.40 -9.79 -8.99
N HIS A 412 7.74 -8.75 -8.49
CA HIS A 412 7.10 -8.81 -7.19
C HIS A 412 5.90 -9.76 -7.25
N LYS A 413 5.73 -10.57 -6.20
CA LYS A 413 4.55 -11.42 -6.06
C LYS A 413 3.28 -10.56 -6.06
N ALA A 414 2.27 -11.00 -6.80
CA ALA A 414 0.97 -10.34 -6.90
C ALA A 414 1.03 -8.85 -7.34
N ARG A 415 2.03 -8.45 -8.14
CA ARG A 415 2.22 -7.05 -8.55
C ARG A 415 0.98 -6.46 -9.25
N GLU A 416 0.25 -7.27 -10.01
CA GLU A 416 -0.98 -6.86 -10.70
C GLU A 416 -2.09 -6.54 -9.70
N ALA A 417 -2.23 -7.34 -8.63
CA ALA A 417 -3.18 -7.03 -7.56
C ALA A 417 -2.74 -5.81 -6.74
N LYS A 418 -1.43 -5.66 -6.50
CA LYS A 418 -0.86 -4.57 -5.68
C LYS A 418 -0.96 -3.19 -6.35
N TYR A 419 -0.93 -3.12 -7.69
CA TYR A 419 -0.90 -1.86 -8.42
C TYR A 419 -2.01 -1.69 -9.48
N GLY A 420 -2.50 -2.79 -10.05
CA GLY A 420 -3.36 -2.80 -11.23
C GLY A 420 -4.86 -2.79 -10.98
N LYS A 421 -5.34 -2.94 -9.73
CA LYS A 421 -6.78 -2.87 -9.42
C LYS A 421 -7.33 -1.47 -9.69
N PHE A 422 -8.62 -1.41 -9.98
CA PHE A 422 -9.33 -0.15 -10.21
C PHE A 422 -9.65 0.58 -8.92
N ALA A 423 -9.85 -0.15 -7.82
CA ALA A 423 -10.13 0.43 -6.52
C ALA A 423 -9.45 -0.35 -5.38
N TYR A 424 -9.13 0.37 -4.29
CA TYR A 424 -8.60 -0.19 -3.05
C TYR A 424 -9.34 0.41 -1.86
N SER A 425 -9.72 -0.41 -0.87
CA SER A 425 -10.56 0.04 0.25
C SER A 425 -9.84 -0.07 1.60
N SER A 426 -9.97 0.95 2.44
CA SER A 426 -9.52 0.89 3.85
C SER A 426 -10.33 -0.10 4.70
N ALA A 427 -11.62 -0.28 4.39
CA ALA A 427 -12.51 -1.17 5.14
C ALA A 427 -12.44 -2.64 4.66
N PHE A 428 -12.25 -2.86 3.35
CA PHE A 428 -12.31 -4.19 2.74
C PHE A 428 -10.94 -4.74 2.31
N GLY A 429 -9.91 -3.88 2.31
CA GLY A 429 -8.60 -4.21 1.79
C GLY A 429 -8.65 -4.45 0.28
N PHE A 430 -7.86 -5.42 -0.16
CA PHE A 430 -7.95 -6.01 -1.49
C PHE A 430 -7.57 -7.49 -1.43
N SER A 431 -7.68 -8.23 -2.53
CA SER A 431 -7.25 -9.63 -2.63
C SER A 431 -6.01 -9.83 -3.50
N VAL A 432 -5.13 -10.73 -3.06
CA VAL A 432 -3.95 -11.23 -3.78
C VAL A 432 -4.18 -12.66 -4.28
N PRO A 433 -3.67 -13.02 -5.47
CA PRO A 433 -3.85 -14.34 -6.04
C PRO A 433 -3.06 -15.42 -5.28
N CYS A 434 -3.67 -16.60 -5.13
CA CYS A 434 -3.02 -17.83 -4.66
C CYS A 434 -2.81 -18.88 -5.77
N GLY A 435 -3.32 -18.62 -6.99
CA GLY A 435 -3.26 -19.50 -8.16
C GLY A 435 -3.92 -18.87 -9.40
N PRO A 436 -3.98 -19.59 -10.54
CA PRO A 436 -4.43 -19.04 -11.82
C PRO A 436 -5.94 -19.08 -12.07
N LEU A 437 -6.70 -19.92 -11.34
CA LEU A 437 -8.16 -20.02 -11.51
C LEU A 437 -8.84 -18.75 -10.99
N LEU A 438 -10.08 -18.48 -11.43
CA LEU A 438 -10.76 -17.23 -11.08
C LEU A 438 -10.95 -17.07 -9.56
N GLU A 439 -11.35 -18.12 -8.86
CA GLU A 439 -11.47 -18.19 -7.41
C GLU A 439 -10.13 -18.02 -6.68
N GLN A 440 -9.05 -18.50 -7.29
CA GLN A 440 -7.68 -18.38 -6.76
C GLN A 440 -7.08 -17.02 -7.01
N MET A 441 -7.42 -16.38 -8.13
CA MET A 441 -7.01 -15.03 -8.46
C MET A 441 -7.71 -14.00 -7.58
N ALA A 442 -8.94 -14.31 -7.14
CA ALA A 442 -9.78 -13.46 -6.31
C ALA A 442 -9.80 -12.00 -6.83
N PRO A 443 -10.27 -11.76 -8.06
CA PRO A 443 -10.06 -10.50 -8.79
C PRO A 443 -10.99 -9.39 -8.31
N ASP A 444 -11.00 -9.07 -7.01
CA ASP A 444 -11.77 -7.94 -6.51
C ASP A 444 -11.31 -6.61 -7.11
N SER A 445 -12.27 -5.73 -7.35
CA SER A 445 -12.08 -4.40 -7.91
C SER A 445 -11.25 -4.35 -9.21
N THR A 446 -11.39 -5.35 -10.09
CA THR A 446 -10.73 -5.35 -11.40
C THR A 446 -11.59 -6.03 -12.48
N LEU A 447 -11.17 -5.87 -13.74
CA LEU A 447 -11.72 -6.56 -14.91
C LEU A 447 -10.73 -7.67 -15.28
N SER A 448 -11.19 -8.92 -15.22
CA SER A 448 -10.44 -10.10 -15.63
C SER A 448 -10.89 -10.55 -17.01
N VAL A 449 -9.96 -11.02 -17.84
CA VAL A 449 -10.22 -11.41 -19.23
C VAL A 449 -9.60 -12.78 -19.52
N SER A 450 -10.35 -13.66 -20.17
CA SER A 450 -9.92 -14.97 -20.65
C SER A 450 -10.37 -15.20 -22.10
N HIS A 451 -9.59 -15.96 -22.86
CA HIS A 451 -9.95 -16.44 -24.21
C HIS A 451 -9.74 -17.96 -24.37
N ASP A 452 -9.59 -18.68 -23.24
CA ASP A 452 -9.27 -20.11 -23.19
C ASP A 452 -10.23 -20.90 -22.29
N GLY A 453 -11.49 -20.45 -22.20
CA GLY A 453 -12.51 -21.11 -21.39
C GLY A 453 -12.29 -20.99 -19.88
N GLY A 454 -11.55 -19.97 -19.44
CA GLY A 454 -11.25 -19.71 -18.04
C GLY A 454 -10.07 -20.50 -17.47
N GLU A 455 -9.28 -21.20 -18.30
CA GLU A 455 -8.03 -21.85 -17.87
C GLU A 455 -6.99 -20.83 -17.41
N THR A 456 -6.91 -19.67 -18.09
CA THR A 456 -6.08 -18.55 -17.68
C THR A 456 -6.82 -17.23 -17.72
N TRP A 457 -6.51 -16.37 -16.75
CA TRP A 457 -7.10 -15.05 -16.62
C TRP A 457 -6.01 -13.98 -16.63
N LYS A 458 -6.30 -12.86 -17.30
CA LYS A 458 -5.46 -11.66 -17.32
C LYS A 458 -6.20 -10.50 -16.68
N VAL A 459 -5.45 -9.71 -15.93
CA VAL A 459 -5.88 -8.46 -15.30
C VAL A 459 -4.93 -7.35 -15.71
N ARG A 460 -5.33 -6.10 -15.47
CA ARG A 460 -4.50 -4.93 -15.79
C ARG A 460 -3.17 -4.97 -15.06
N SER A 461 -2.07 -4.85 -15.80
CA SER A 461 -0.69 -4.95 -15.28
C SER A 461 0.21 -3.79 -15.70
N GLU A 462 0.13 -3.38 -16.97
CA GLU A 462 0.94 -2.31 -17.56
C GLU A 462 0.01 -1.25 -18.20
N PRO A 463 -0.65 -0.40 -17.40
CA PRO A 463 -1.46 0.69 -17.92
C PRO A 463 -0.59 1.75 -18.63
N GLY A 464 -1.14 2.32 -19.69
CA GLY A 464 -0.64 3.48 -20.40
C GLY A 464 -1.78 4.44 -20.76
N ASN A 465 -1.43 5.53 -21.46
CA ASN A 465 -2.35 6.60 -21.84
C ASN A 465 -3.21 7.11 -20.66
N GLU A 466 -2.60 7.23 -19.48
CA GLU A 466 -3.30 7.69 -18.28
C GLU A 466 -3.67 9.16 -18.41
N ARG A 467 -4.94 9.49 -18.18
CA ARG A 467 -5.46 10.85 -18.30
C ARG A 467 -6.62 11.11 -17.35
N ILE A 468 -6.86 12.39 -17.07
CA ILE A 468 -8.03 12.85 -16.33
C ILE A 468 -9.11 13.22 -17.34
N LEU A 469 -10.32 12.70 -17.16
CA LEU A 469 -11.50 13.09 -17.91
C LEU A 469 -12.41 13.97 -17.03
N SER A 470 -13.08 14.94 -17.63
CA SER A 470 -14.10 15.75 -16.96
C SER A 470 -15.48 15.19 -17.26
N ILE A 471 -16.21 14.80 -16.21
CA ILE A 471 -17.51 14.13 -16.31
C ILE A 471 -18.59 15.09 -15.87
N LYS A 472 -19.60 15.30 -16.71
CA LYS A 472 -20.72 16.23 -16.45
C LYS A 472 -21.93 15.47 -15.89
N THR A 473 -22.68 16.11 -15.01
CA THR A 473 -24.06 15.73 -14.70
C THR A 473 -25.03 16.31 -15.73
N SER A 474 -26.23 15.73 -15.87
CA SER A 474 -27.24 16.12 -16.86
C SER A 474 -27.69 17.58 -16.74
N ASP A 475 -27.71 18.15 -15.53
CA ASP A 475 -27.97 19.56 -15.28
C ASP A 475 -26.79 20.48 -15.65
N SER A 476 -25.63 19.93 -16.02
CA SER A 476 -24.36 20.61 -16.28
C SER A 476 -23.87 21.51 -15.14
N LEU A 477 -24.45 21.39 -13.93
CA LEU A 477 -24.08 22.19 -12.77
C LEU A 477 -22.93 21.58 -11.98
N ARG A 478 -22.69 20.26 -12.11
CA ARG A 478 -21.61 19.56 -11.43
C ARG A 478 -20.69 18.88 -12.45
N THR A 479 -19.39 19.00 -12.18
CA THR A 479 -18.34 18.28 -12.90
C THR A 479 -17.49 17.51 -11.91
N THR A 480 -17.22 16.23 -12.20
CA THR A 480 -16.28 15.41 -11.42
C THR A 480 -15.15 14.92 -12.31
N SER A 481 -13.97 14.73 -11.73
CA SER A 481 -12.82 14.17 -12.43
C SER A 481 -12.88 12.65 -12.42
N ALA A 482 -12.62 12.02 -13.56
CA ALA A 482 -12.46 10.58 -13.71
C ALA A 482 -11.05 10.23 -14.16
N LEU A 483 -10.63 8.99 -13.92
CA LEU A 483 -9.37 8.46 -14.43
C LEU A 483 -9.61 7.54 -15.61
N ALA A 484 -8.87 7.73 -16.69
CA ALA A 484 -8.83 6.81 -17.82
C ALA A 484 -7.44 6.20 -17.96
N SER A 485 -7.38 4.94 -18.40
CA SER A 485 -6.14 4.26 -18.79
C SER A 485 -6.42 3.17 -19.80
N GLU A 486 -5.41 2.86 -20.60
CA GLU A 486 -5.41 1.77 -21.57
C GLU A 486 -4.49 0.64 -21.13
N TRP A 487 -4.89 -0.59 -21.44
CA TRP A 487 -4.05 -1.76 -21.19
C TRP A 487 -4.34 -2.87 -22.20
N ARG A 488 -3.38 -3.77 -22.34
CA ARG A 488 -3.45 -4.93 -23.24
C ARG A 488 -3.28 -6.20 -22.44
N PRO A 489 -4.27 -7.12 -22.40
CA PRO A 489 -4.15 -8.33 -21.59
C PRO A 489 -3.09 -9.30 -22.13
N TRP A 490 -2.87 -9.32 -23.46
CA TRP A 490 -1.89 -10.16 -24.14
C TRP A 490 -1.05 -9.35 -25.12
N LYS A 491 0.24 -9.66 -25.23
CA LYS A 491 1.15 -9.03 -26.20
C LYS A 491 0.99 -9.58 -27.63
N TYR A 492 0.46 -10.80 -27.76
CA TYR A 492 0.31 -11.51 -29.04
C TYR A 492 -1.08 -11.38 -29.66
N LEU A 493 -2.05 -10.77 -28.94
CA LEU A 493 -3.37 -10.45 -29.47
C LEU A 493 -3.52 -8.94 -29.57
N ASP A 494 -4.27 -8.47 -30.58
CA ASP A 494 -4.62 -7.06 -30.72
C ASP A 494 -5.93 -6.74 -29.99
N VAL A 495 -5.85 -6.87 -28.66
CA VAL A 495 -6.90 -6.49 -27.71
C VAL A 495 -6.41 -5.29 -26.91
N THR A 496 -7.14 -4.18 -27.04
CA THR A 496 -6.92 -2.97 -26.23
C THR A 496 -8.16 -2.71 -25.40
N ILE A 497 -7.96 -2.46 -24.11
CA ILE A 497 -9.04 -2.14 -23.18
C ILE A 497 -8.77 -0.76 -22.60
N THR A 498 -9.63 0.21 -22.94
CA THR A 498 -9.69 1.50 -22.27
C THR A 498 -10.65 1.38 -21.10
N SER A 499 -10.22 1.75 -19.90
CA SER A 499 -11.05 1.73 -18.68
C SER A 499 -11.13 3.12 -18.07
N VAL A 500 -12.35 3.61 -17.84
CA VAL A 500 -12.63 4.89 -17.20
C VAL A 500 -13.28 4.65 -15.84
N LEU A 501 -12.74 5.27 -14.79
CA LEU A 501 -13.18 5.16 -13.41
C LEU A 501 -13.81 6.49 -12.97
N VAL A 502 -15.12 6.47 -12.73
CA VAL A 502 -15.91 7.67 -12.43
C VAL A 502 -16.35 7.66 -10.97
N PRO A 503 -15.83 8.56 -10.12
CA PRO A 503 -16.28 8.72 -8.74
C PRO A 503 -17.64 9.44 -8.70
N LEU A 504 -18.71 8.74 -8.33
CA LEU A 504 -20.07 9.30 -8.33
C LEU A 504 -20.63 9.58 -6.93
N MET A 505 -19.89 9.31 -5.87
CA MET A 505 -20.40 9.29 -4.49
C MET A 505 -20.95 10.63 -3.98
N GLU A 506 -20.53 11.77 -4.56
CA GLU A 506 -21.08 13.10 -4.22
C GLU A 506 -22.49 13.34 -4.82
N VAL A 507 -22.91 12.52 -5.78
CA VAL A 507 -24.23 12.57 -6.45
C VAL A 507 -25.04 11.31 -6.18
N PHE A 508 -24.39 10.15 -6.19
CA PHE A 508 -24.91 8.82 -5.91
C PHE A 508 -24.11 8.18 -4.77
N PRO A 509 -24.42 8.48 -3.50
CA PRO A 509 -23.66 7.96 -2.36
C PRO A 509 -23.50 6.43 -2.40
N GLY A 510 -22.28 5.97 -2.13
CA GLY A 510 -21.90 4.55 -2.21
C GLY A 510 -21.56 4.02 -3.61
N TRP A 511 -21.71 4.83 -4.67
CA TRP A 511 -21.46 4.39 -6.06
C TRP A 511 -20.20 4.98 -6.68
N HIS A 512 -19.44 4.13 -7.36
CA HIS A 512 -18.58 4.53 -8.47
C HIS A 512 -18.91 3.69 -9.71
N VAL A 513 -18.57 4.23 -10.87
CA VAL A 513 -18.84 3.59 -12.15
C VAL A 513 -17.55 3.27 -12.87
N ARG A 514 -17.55 2.17 -13.61
CA ARG A 514 -16.50 1.79 -14.55
C ARG A 514 -17.08 1.73 -15.96
N VAL A 515 -16.41 2.34 -16.93
CA VAL A 515 -16.73 2.17 -18.34
C VAL A 515 -15.53 1.55 -19.04
N HIS A 516 -15.76 0.44 -19.73
CA HIS A 516 -14.74 -0.28 -20.48
C HIS A 516 -15.05 -0.24 -21.98
N ARG A 517 -14.12 0.27 -22.77
CA ARG A 517 -14.11 0.14 -24.24
C ARG A 517 -13.09 -0.93 -24.61
N VAL A 518 -13.56 -2.06 -25.11
CA VAL A 518 -12.76 -3.21 -25.53
C VAL A 518 -12.72 -3.23 -27.05
N GLN A 519 -11.54 -3.05 -27.61
CA GLN A 519 -11.30 -3.06 -29.05
C GLN A 519 -10.60 -4.36 -29.43
N LEU A 520 -11.20 -5.07 -30.39
CA LEU A 520 -10.73 -6.36 -30.89
C LEU A 520 -10.37 -6.21 -32.36
N ASN A 521 -9.08 -6.14 -32.66
CA ASN A 521 -8.55 -5.96 -34.00
C ASN A 521 -7.87 -7.25 -34.50
N GLY A 522 -7.97 -7.53 -35.81
CA GLY A 522 -7.21 -8.64 -36.43
C GLY A 522 -7.60 -10.07 -36.01
N PHE A 523 -8.79 -10.26 -35.42
CA PHE A 523 -9.32 -11.58 -35.10
C PHE A 523 -9.89 -12.26 -36.36
N ASP A 524 -9.08 -13.08 -37.04
CA ASP A 524 -9.56 -13.98 -38.10
C ASP A 524 -10.27 -15.20 -37.49
N GLN A 525 -11.22 -15.80 -38.23
CA GLN A 525 -12.01 -16.97 -37.82
C GLN A 525 -11.17 -18.19 -37.39
N SER A 526 -9.87 -18.20 -37.70
CA SER A 526 -8.94 -19.29 -37.47
C SER A 526 -8.10 -19.19 -36.18
N SER A 527 -8.01 -18.02 -35.54
CA SER A 527 -7.11 -17.81 -34.39
C SER A 527 -7.76 -18.08 -33.02
N LEU A 528 -9.09 -18.07 -32.96
CA LEU A 528 -9.91 -18.56 -31.85
C LEU A 528 -10.79 -19.68 -32.40
N ALA A 529 -10.21 -20.87 -32.59
CA ALA A 529 -11.03 -22.06 -32.80
C ALA A 529 -11.96 -22.21 -31.58
N ASP A 530 -13.26 -21.97 -31.78
CA ASP A 530 -14.35 -22.17 -30.83
C ASP A 530 -14.38 -21.35 -29.50
N ASN A 531 -13.36 -20.52 -29.22
CA ASN A 531 -13.26 -19.88 -27.90
C ASN A 531 -14.00 -18.53 -27.79
N THR A 532 -14.82 -18.42 -26.74
CA THR A 532 -15.52 -17.19 -26.31
C THR A 532 -14.55 -16.29 -25.55
N LEU A 533 -14.58 -14.98 -25.81
CA LEU A 533 -13.87 -14.01 -24.95
C LEU A 533 -14.74 -13.78 -23.71
N GLU A 534 -14.23 -14.17 -22.56
CA GLU A 534 -14.88 -14.03 -21.26
C GLU A 534 -14.29 -12.83 -20.52
N LEU A 535 -15.15 -11.92 -20.06
CA LEU A 535 -14.76 -10.83 -19.18
C LEU A 535 -15.51 -10.94 -17.85
N VAL A 536 -14.81 -10.72 -16.74
CA VAL A 536 -15.41 -10.72 -15.40
C VAL A 536 -15.03 -9.42 -14.70
N ASP A 537 -15.99 -8.52 -14.51
CA ASP A 537 -15.84 -7.33 -13.68
C ASP A 537 -16.33 -7.64 -12.26
N SER A 538 -15.58 -7.21 -11.27
CA SER A 538 -15.81 -7.57 -9.86
C SER A 538 -15.79 -6.36 -8.94
N GLY A 539 -16.69 -6.37 -7.97
CA GLY A 539 -16.78 -5.38 -6.90
C GLY A 539 -15.74 -5.61 -5.80
N PHE A 540 -16.03 -5.11 -4.60
CA PHE A 540 -15.17 -5.31 -3.43
C PHE A 540 -15.36 -6.71 -2.81
N ALA A 541 -14.27 -7.30 -2.33
CA ALA A 541 -14.32 -8.55 -1.56
C ALA A 541 -14.74 -8.28 -0.11
N LEU A 542 -15.79 -8.94 0.36
CA LEU A 542 -16.27 -8.83 1.74
C LEU A 542 -16.22 -10.18 2.43
N ASP A 543 -16.24 -10.14 3.77
CA ASP A 543 -16.32 -11.33 4.60
C ASP A 543 -17.45 -12.27 4.15
N ALA A 544 -17.11 -13.54 4.01
CA ALA A 544 -18.05 -14.59 3.62
C ALA A 544 -18.71 -15.27 4.81
N GLU A 545 -18.36 -14.91 6.05
CA GLU A 545 -18.86 -15.54 7.28
C GLU A 545 -19.78 -14.62 8.10
N THR A 546 -20.71 -15.25 8.80
CA THR A 546 -21.55 -14.66 9.85
C THR A 546 -20.79 -14.55 11.16
N ALA A 547 -21.36 -13.85 12.15
CA ALA A 547 -20.76 -13.75 13.49
C ALA A 547 -20.59 -15.13 14.17
N GLU A 548 -21.46 -16.08 13.84
CA GLU A 548 -21.44 -17.46 14.33
C GLU A 548 -20.45 -18.36 13.57
N GLY A 549 -19.76 -17.84 12.54
CA GLY A 549 -18.79 -18.58 11.74
C GLY A 549 -19.39 -19.46 10.64
N ALA A 550 -20.69 -19.36 10.37
CA ALA A 550 -21.32 -19.98 9.21
C ALA A 550 -21.15 -19.12 7.95
N PHE A 551 -21.09 -19.74 6.77
CA PHE A 551 -21.09 -18.99 5.51
C PHE A 551 -22.37 -18.16 5.36
N ILE A 552 -22.22 -16.96 4.81
CA ILE A 552 -23.33 -16.06 4.49
C ILE A 552 -24.29 -16.76 3.52
N PRO A 553 -25.59 -16.85 3.85
CA PRO A 553 -26.56 -17.57 3.03
C PRO A 553 -26.96 -16.77 1.78
N ASN A 554 -27.34 -17.51 0.74
CA ASN A 554 -28.06 -16.92 -0.39
C ASN A 554 -29.50 -16.64 0.01
N THR A 555 -30.01 -15.48 -0.38
CA THR A 555 -31.34 -14.96 -0.01
C THR A 555 -31.99 -14.32 -1.23
N GLU A 556 -33.32 -14.36 -1.31
CA GLU A 556 -34.04 -13.68 -2.40
C GLU A 556 -33.96 -12.15 -2.25
N LEU A 557 -34.02 -11.64 -1.01
CA LEU A 557 -33.99 -10.22 -0.69
C LEU A 557 -33.20 -9.97 0.60
N LEU A 558 -32.47 -8.86 0.66
CA LEU A 558 -31.71 -8.43 1.85
C LEU A 558 -32.51 -7.51 2.79
N VAL A 559 -33.84 -7.46 2.65
CA VAL A 559 -34.70 -6.63 3.49
C VAL A 559 -34.76 -7.24 4.90
N GLY A 560 -34.36 -6.47 5.91
CA GLY A 560 -34.40 -6.90 7.31
C GLY A 560 -33.35 -7.95 7.72
N THR A 561 -32.56 -8.48 6.77
CA THR A 561 -31.50 -9.46 7.08
C THR A 561 -30.23 -8.77 7.59
N GLU A 562 -29.58 -9.39 8.57
CA GLU A 562 -28.30 -8.92 9.10
C GLU A 562 -27.14 -9.27 8.16
N HIS A 563 -27.16 -10.48 7.61
CA HIS A 563 -26.20 -11.02 6.68
C HIS A 563 -26.94 -11.70 5.51
N GLY A 564 -26.37 -11.65 4.31
CA GLY A 564 -26.92 -12.36 3.17
C GLY A 564 -26.25 -11.95 1.86
N CYS A 565 -26.36 -12.80 0.84
CA CYS A 565 -26.12 -12.41 -0.55
C CYS A 565 -27.39 -12.60 -1.38
N CYS A 566 -27.55 -11.77 -2.42
CA CYS A 566 -28.61 -11.92 -3.41
C CYS A 566 -28.06 -11.67 -4.81
N VAL A 567 -28.45 -12.49 -5.77
CA VAL A 567 -28.11 -12.36 -7.19
C VAL A 567 -29.40 -12.23 -7.98
N ASP A 568 -29.53 -11.16 -8.77
CA ASP A 568 -30.68 -10.88 -9.61
C ASP A 568 -30.24 -10.47 -11.01
N GLY A 569 -30.38 -11.40 -11.96
CA GLY A 569 -30.03 -11.22 -13.36
C GLY A 569 -28.58 -10.77 -13.56
N THR A 570 -28.41 -9.45 -13.74
CA THR A 570 -27.13 -8.77 -13.98
C THR A 570 -26.65 -7.94 -12.79
N SER A 571 -27.22 -8.14 -11.60
CA SER A 571 -26.78 -7.49 -10.36
C SER A 571 -26.59 -8.47 -9.21
N CYS A 572 -25.67 -8.14 -8.31
CA CYS A 572 -25.33 -8.95 -7.14
C CYS A 572 -25.03 -8.03 -5.95
N LEU A 573 -25.56 -8.35 -4.77
CA LEU A 573 -25.37 -7.58 -3.54
C LEU A 573 -25.03 -8.52 -2.38
N LEU A 574 -24.04 -8.13 -1.59
CA LEU A 574 -23.53 -8.84 -0.43
C LEU A 574 -23.61 -7.93 0.79
N ARG A 575 -24.19 -8.44 1.88
CA ARG A 575 -24.16 -7.82 3.20
C ARG A 575 -23.45 -8.74 4.18
N SER A 576 -22.40 -8.21 4.82
CA SER A 576 -21.67 -8.86 5.90
C SER A 576 -21.46 -7.90 7.08
N ARG A 577 -20.83 -8.37 8.16
CA ARG A 577 -20.42 -7.49 9.27
C ARG A 577 -19.48 -6.36 8.84
N ALA A 578 -18.72 -6.56 7.76
CA ALA A 578 -17.79 -5.56 7.25
C ALA A 578 -18.52 -4.41 6.55
N GLY A 579 -19.76 -4.61 6.10
CA GLY A 579 -20.54 -3.64 5.36
C GLY A 579 -21.41 -4.28 4.28
N THR A 580 -21.77 -3.49 3.26
CA THR A 580 -22.48 -3.95 2.07
C THR A 580 -21.68 -3.61 0.83
N ALA A 581 -21.55 -4.55 -0.11
CA ALA A 581 -20.94 -4.31 -1.41
C ALA A 581 -21.73 -5.00 -2.53
N GLY A 582 -21.76 -4.39 -3.69
CA GLY A 582 -22.50 -4.91 -4.83
C GLY A 582 -21.93 -4.48 -6.16
N ILE A 583 -22.42 -5.13 -7.21
CA ILE A 583 -22.08 -4.83 -8.60
C ILE A 583 -23.32 -5.00 -9.48
N VAL A 584 -23.43 -4.17 -10.51
CA VAL A 584 -24.51 -4.23 -11.50
C VAL A 584 -23.98 -3.92 -12.90
N ASP A 585 -24.43 -4.70 -13.89
CA ASP A 585 -24.27 -4.35 -15.29
C ASP A 585 -25.24 -3.20 -15.64
N LEU A 586 -24.69 -2.02 -15.86
CA LEU A 586 -25.42 -0.82 -16.31
C LEU A 586 -25.44 -0.71 -17.84
N THR A 587 -24.78 -1.61 -18.57
CA THR A 587 -24.70 -1.57 -20.04
C THR A 587 -26.08 -1.49 -20.71
N PRO A 588 -27.10 -2.28 -20.31
CA PRO A 588 -28.42 -2.23 -20.96
C PRO A 588 -29.17 -0.90 -20.84
N GLN A 589 -28.87 -0.11 -19.79
CA GLN A 589 -29.52 1.18 -19.51
C GLN A 589 -28.65 2.39 -19.89
N THR A 590 -27.41 2.15 -20.35
CA THR A 590 -26.47 3.21 -20.73
C THR A 590 -26.71 3.61 -22.19
N GLU A 591 -26.86 4.92 -22.44
CA GLU A 591 -27.00 5.46 -23.80
C GLU A 591 -25.62 5.47 -24.51
N ILE A 592 -25.29 4.41 -25.24
CA ILE A 592 -24.01 4.28 -25.96
C ILE A 592 -24.21 4.66 -27.43
N SER A 593 -23.57 5.76 -27.85
CA SER A 593 -23.66 6.24 -29.24
C SER A 593 -22.63 5.58 -30.14
N THR A 594 -22.80 4.28 -30.46
CA THR A 594 -21.93 3.55 -31.41
C THR A 594 -22.73 2.60 -32.31
N SER A 595 -22.30 2.46 -33.56
CA SER A 595 -22.85 1.48 -34.52
C SER A 595 -22.14 0.13 -34.48
N GLN A 596 -21.07 -0.02 -33.69
CA GLN A 596 -20.18 -1.19 -33.68
C GLN A 596 -20.31 -2.07 -32.41
N GLN A 597 -21.35 -1.88 -31.59
CA GLN A 597 -21.53 -2.61 -30.33
C GLN A 597 -21.73 -4.12 -30.57
N ALA A 598 -20.79 -4.91 -30.07
CA ALA A 598 -20.88 -6.36 -29.96
C ALA A 598 -22.10 -6.82 -29.15
N ASN A 599 -22.77 -7.91 -29.58
CA ASN A 599 -23.71 -8.63 -28.72
C ASN A 599 -22.95 -9.29 -27.56
N VAL A 600 -23.44 -9.11 -26.33
CA VAL A 600 -22.82 -9.64 -25.10
C VAL A 600 -23.90 -10.22 -24.20
N LYS A 601 -23.65 -11.40 -23.66
CA LYS A 601 -24.49 -12.02 -22.65
C LYS A 601 -23.87 -11.76 -21.28
N SER A 602 -24.59 -11.05 -20.42
CA SER A 602 -24.14 -10.73 -19.08
C SER A 602 -24.88 -11.57 -18.03
N LYS A 603 -24.16 -12.02 -17.00
CA LYS A 603 -24.74 -12.70 -15.83
C LYS A 603 -23.98 -12.34 -14.57
N ALA A 604 -24.70 -11.90 -13.54
CA ALA A 604 -24.12 -11.69 -12.23
C ALA A 604 -24.01 -13.01 -11.45
N PHE A 605 -23.02 -13.08 -10.56
CA PHE A 605 -22.82 -14.18 -9.65
C PHE A 605 -22.04 -13.73 -8.41
N MET A 606 -22.05 -14.56 -7.37
CA MET A 606 -21.20 -14.37 -6.20
C MET A 606 -19.99 -15.27 -6.31
N LEU A 607 -18.81 -14.69 -6.55
CA LEU A 607 -17.57 -15.46 -6.59
C LEU A 607 -17.14 -15.79 -5.16
N ARG A 608 -16.98 -17.08 -4.88
CA ARG A 608 -16.34 -17.54 -3.65
C ARG A 608 -14.84 -17.62 -3.89
N ALA A 609 -14.09 -16.70 -3.28
CA ALA A 609 -12.64 -16.70 -3.38
C ALA A 609 -12.04 -17.81 -2.51
N ASP A 610 -10.87 -18.31 -2.92
CA ASP A 610 -10.09 -19.20 -2.09
C ASP A 610 -9.66 -18.51 -0.79
N PRO A 611 -9.56 -19.25 0.33
CA PRO A 611 -9.14 -18.67 1.59
C PRO A 611 -7.76 -18.01 1.52
N ASN A 612 -7.56 -17.01 2.37
CA ASN A 612 -6.33 -16.25 2.54
C ASN A 612 -5.91 -15.39 1.33
N THR A 613 -6.82 -15.12 0.40
CA THR A 613 -6.59 -14.20 -0.71
C THR A 613 -6.74 -12.74 -0.29
N ASN A 614 -7.75 -12.39 0.53
CA ASN A 614 -7.98 -11.01 0.97
C ASN A 614 -7.08 -10.59 2.15
N LEU A 615 -6.64 -9.32 2.21
CA LEU A 615 -5.71 -8.83 3.24
C LEU A 615 -6.33 -8.63 4.64
N ILE A 616 -7.65 -8.47 4.75
CA ILE A 616 -8.34 -8.12 6.00
C ILE A 616 -9.07 -9.32 6.61
N VAL A 617 -9.73 -10.12 5.77
CA VAL A 617 -10.49 -11.30 6.21
C VAL A 617 -10.05 -12.55 5.43
N SER A 618 -10.03 -13.70 6.09
CA SER A 618 -9.45 -14.92 5.53
C SER A 618 -10.37 -15.66 4.56
N ARG A 619 -11.68 -15.34 4.52
CA ARG A 619 -12.64 -15.91 3.58
C ARG A 619 -13.53 -14.81 3.04
N THR A 620 -13.67 -14.76 1.71
CA THR A 620 -14.42 -13.68 1.07
C THR A 620 -15.35 -14.17 -0.03
N PHE A 621 -16.43 -13.40 -0.20
CA PHE A 621 -17.28 -13.39 -1.37
C PHE A 621 -17.05 -12.10 -2.14
N ILE A 622 -17.06 -12.19 -3.46
CA ILE A 622 -16.81 -11.08 -4.38
C ILE A 622 -18.02 -10.99 -5.33
N PRO A 623 -18.84 -9.92 -5.26
CA PRO A 623 -19.89 -9.68 -6.24
C PRO A 623 -19.26 -9.48 -7.62
N SER A 624 -19.70 -10.26 -8.62
CA SER A 624 -19.11 -10.24 -9.96
C SER A 624 -20.17 -10.27 -11.07
N VAL A 625 -19.84 -9.71 -12.22
CA VAL A 625 -20.60 -9.82 -13.47
C VAL A 625 -19.69 -10.44 -14.52
N ARG A 626 -20.15 -11.53 -15.14
CA ARG A 626 -19.52 -12.15 -16.32
C ARG A 626 -20.17 -11.63 -17.59
N HIS A 627 -19.35 -11.36 -18.59
CA HIS A 627 -19.73 -10.96 -19.94
C HIS A 627 -19.13 -11.96 -20.93
N ASP A 628 -19.99 -12.71 -21.61
CA ASP A 628 -19.61 -13.68 -22.62
C ASP A 628 -19.75 -13.05 -24.02
N VAL A 629 -18.64 -12.94 -24.73
CA VAL A 629 -18.58 -12.37 -26.08
C VAL A 629 -18.51 -13.51 -27.10
N PRO A 630 -19.60 -13.78 -27.86
CA PRO A 630 -19.66 -14.94 -28.75
C PRO A 630 -18.64 -14.87 -29.89
N PRO A 631 -18.18 -16.01 -30.43
CA PRO A 631 -17.27 -16.07 -31.58
C PRO A 631 -17.84 -15.42 -32.85
N VAL A 632 -16.94 -15.02 -33.76
CA VAL A 632 -17.29 -14.41 -35.06
C VAL A 632 -18.02 -15.41 -35.96
N GLY A 633 -19.17 -15.03 -36.53
CA GLY A 633 -19.93 -15.83 -37.51
C GLY A 633 -21.18 -16.56 -36.98
N LEU A 634 -21.44 -16.50 -35.67
CA LEU A 634 -22.68 -17.03 -35.06
C LEU A 634 -23.79 -15.98 -34.88
N ASP A 635 -23.57 -14.73 -35.31
CA ASP A 635 -24.58 -13.66 -35.31
C ASP A 635 -25.43 -13.59 -36.59
N GLY A 636 -25.22 -14.51 -37.54
CA GLY A 636 -26.00 -14.63 -38.77
C GLY A 636 -25.81 -13.47 -39.77
N SER A 637 -24.87 -12.55 -39.55
CA SER A 637 -24.77 -11.30 -40.33
C SER A 637 -23.56 -11.20 -41.27
N THR A 638 -22.53 -12.06 -41.13
CA THR A 638 -21.32 -11.96 -41.97
C THR A 638 -21.32 -12.98 -43.12
N ARG A 639 -21.47 -12.49 -44.37
CA ARG A 639 -21.17 -13.27 -45.59
C ARG A 639 -19.67 -13.55 -45.67
N ALA A 640 -19.31 -14.76 -46.05
CA ALA A 640 -17.91 -15.17 -46.28
C ALA A 640 -17.21 -14.22 -47.28
N GLY A 641 -16.07 -13.63 -46.88
CA GLY A 641 -15.18 -12.88 -47.77
C GLY A 641 -15.07 -11.36 -47.55
N GLN A 642 -15.70 -10.78 -46.53
CA GLN A 642 -15.39 -9.41 -46.10
C GLN A 642 -14.32 -9.42 -45.01
N ALA A 643 -13.28 -8.58 -45.17
CA ALA A 643 -12.36 -8.27 -44.09
C ALA A 643 -13.18 -7.79 -42.88
N THR A 644 -13.10 -8.50 -41.76
CA THR A 644 -13.80 -8.15 -40.53
C THR A 644 -13.27 -6.79 -40.06
N SER A 645 -14.06 -5.73 -40.23
CA SER A 645 -13.84 -4.48 -39.50
C SER A 645 -13.75 -4.80 -38.01
N GLY A 646 -12.80 -4.20 -37.29
CA GLY A 646 -12.59 -4.45 -35.86
C GLY A 646 -13.88 -4.42 -35.06
N ARG A 647 -14.00 -5.30 -34.06
CA ARG A 647 -15.18 -5.39 -33.19
C ARG A 647 -14.95 -4.54 -31.96
N GLU A 648 -15.98 -3.79 -31.57
CA GLU A 648 -15.93 -2.94 -30.39
C GLU A 648 -16.99 -3.39 -29.37
N LEU A 649 -16.60 -3.41 -28.11
CA LEU A 649 -17.47 -3.74 -26.99
C LEU A 649 -17.38 -2.62 -25.95
N TRP A 650 -18.54 -2.11 -25.57
CA TRP A 650 -18.69 -1.21 -24.43
C TRP A 650 -19.37 -1.91 -23.27
N LEU A 651 -18.78 -1.80 -22.09
CA LEU A 651 -19.33 -2.27 -20.82
C LEU A 651 -19.42 -1.09 -19.86
N ALA A 652 -20.56 -0.95 -19.18
CA ALA A 652 -20.74 0.00 -18.08
C ALA A 652 -21.11 -0.78 -16.82
N THR A 653 -20.30 -0.66 -15.77
CA THR A 653 -20.49 -1.35 -14.50
C THR A 653 -20.68 -0.36 -13.38
N GLY A 654 -21.74 -0.52 -12.59
CA GLY A 654 -21.92 0.17 -11.31
C GLY A 654 -21.34 -0.69 -10.19
N VAL A 655 -20.45 -0.13 -9.38
CA VAL A 655 -19.92 -0.78 -8.18
C VAL A 655 -20.40 0.00 -6.96
N PHE A 656 -20.95 -0.73 -6.00
CA PHE A 656 -21.55 -0.18 -4.79
C PHE A 656 -20.80 -0.65 -3.54
N ALA A 657 -20.63 0.25 -2.58
CA ALA A 657 -20.08 -0.07 -1.27
C ALA A 657 -20.54 0.88 -0.17
N VAL A 658 -20.84 0.32 1.00
CA VAL A 658 -21.01 1.04 2.27
C VAL A 658 -20.28 0.24 3.35
N ALA A 659 -19.29 0.86 4.00
CA ALA A 659 -18.55 0.23 5.09
C ALA A 659 -19.42 0.10 6.35
N GLY A 660 -19.26 -0.99 7.10
CA GLY A 660 -19.97 -1.20 8.36
C GLY A 660 -19.67 -0.11 9.39
N ALA A 661 -18.44 0.41 9.40
CA ALA A 661 -18.01 1.53 10.25
C ALA A 661 -18.75 2.86 9.97
N ALA A 662 -19.37 3.01 8.78
CA ALA A 662 -20.19 4.17 8.46
C ALA A 662 -21.47 4.24 9.31
N SER A 663 -21.90 3.13 9.91
CA SER A 663 -23.11 3.07 10.76
C SER A 663 -24.39 3.57 10.07
N VAL A 664 -24.46 3.46 8.75
CA VAL A 664 -25.67 3.75 7.95
C VAL A 664 -26.69 2.63 8.18
N ASP A 665 -27.95 2.99 8.41
CA ASP A 665 -28.97 1.99 8.66
C ASP A 665 -29.26 1.12 7.42
N ARG A 666 -29.71 -0.11 7.66
CA ARG A 666 -29.85 -1.13 6.62
C ARG A 666 -30.87 -0.76 5.53
N GLN A 667 -31.89 0.02 5.88
CA GLN A 667 -32.92 0.43 4.92
C GLN A 667 -32.36 1.51 4.00
N THR A 668 -31.69 2.52 4.56
CA THR A 668 -30.97 3.54 3.79
C THR A 668 -29.95 2.92 2.84
N VAL A 669 -29.17 1.92 3.27
CA VAL A 669 -28.24 1.21 2.37
C VAL A 669 -28.96 0.57 1.18
N LEU A 670 -30.14 -0.02 1.39
CA LEU A 670 -30.92 -0.61 0.29
C LEU A 670 -31.50 0.46 -0.64
N ASP A 671 -31.89 1.61 -0.11
CA ASP A 671 -32.40 2.71 -0.91
C ASP A 671 -31.29 3.35 -1.75
N LEU A 672 -30.08 3.48 -1.20
CA LEU A 672 -28.88 3.85 -1.96
C LEU A 672 -28.57 2.84 -3.07
N TRP A 673 -28.65 1.53 -2.79
CA TRP A 673 -28.46 0.48 -3.79
C TRP A 673 -29.52 0.49 -4.91
N ARG A 674 -30.75 0.90 -4.60
CA ARG A 674 -31.83 1.03 -5.61
C ARG A 674 -31.65 2.27 -6.47
N ASN A 675 -31.04 3.33 -5.94
CA ASN A 675 -30.73 4.55 -6.66
C ASN A 675 -29.49 4.38 -7.55
N ARG A 676 -29.64 3.66 -8.66
CA ARG A 676 -28.55 3.34 -9.59
C ARG A 676 -28.27 4.51 -10.55
N PRO A 677 -27.01 4.83 -10.85
CA PRO A 677 -26.68 5.87 -11.82
C PRO A 677 -27.03 5.43 -13.25
N ASN A 678 -27.46 6.41 -14.06
CA ASN A 678 -27.62 6.26 -15.51
C ASN A 678 -26.55 7.06 -16.24
N LEU A 679 -26.13 6.56 -17.39
CA LEU A 679 -24.99 7.10 -18.11
C LEU A 679 -25.34 7.30 -19.57
N LYS A 680 -24.64 8.26 -20.16
CA LYS A 680 -24.56 8.48 -21.59
C LYS A 680 -23.10 8.52 -21.99
N VAL A 681 -22.73 7.69 -22.97
CA VAL A 681 -21.36 7.50 -23.40
C VAL A 681 -21.26 7.74 -24.90
N ARG A 682 -20.32 8.60 -25.29
CA ARG A 682 -20.07 8.97 -26.69
C ARG A 682 -18.57 8.98 -26.96
N LEU A 683 -18.20 8.74 -28.22
CA LEU A 683 -16.87 9.03 -28.71
C LEU A 683 -16.86 10.43 -29.32
N VAL A 684 -15.93 11.27 -28.88
CA VAL A 684 -15.67 12.59 -29.44
C VAL A 684 -14.16 12.71 -29.62
N ASP A 685 -13.72 12.97 -30.85
CA ASP A 685 -12.29 13.08 -31.22
C ASP A 685 -11.44 11.90 -30.70
N ASP A 686 -11.97 10.67 -30.84
CA ASP A 686 -11.38 9.40 -30.38
C ASP A 686 -11.24 9.23 -28.85
N ASP A 687 -11.76 10.16 -28.03
CA ASP A 687 -11.84 10.03 -26.57
C ASP A 687 -13.27 9.84 -26.05
N LEU A 688 -13.40 9.36 -24.80
CA LEU A 688 -14.67 9.05 -24.17
C LEU A 688 -15.28 10.29 -23.51
N GLU A 689 -16.44 10.71 -24.01
CA GLU A 689 -17.31 11.66 -23.32
C GLU A 689 -18.38 10.89 -22.53
N ILE A 690 -18.42 11.09 -21.21
CA ILE A 690 -19.41 10.47 -20.32
C ILE A 690 -20.22 11.57 -19.64
N THR A 691 -21.55 11.43 -19.70
CA THR A 691 -22.50 12.24 -18.93
C THR A 691 -23.28 11.34 -17.97
N VAL A 692 -23.43 11.78 -16.73
CA VAL A 692 -24.25 11.12 -15.71
C VAL A 692 -25.65 11.74 -15.78
N LEU A 693 -26.66 10.91 -16.03
CA LEU A 693 -28.04 11.35 -16.30
C LEU A 693 -28.87 11.59 -15.05
#